data_AF-A0A662SBA1-F1
#
_entry.id   AF-A0A662SBA1-F1
#
_cell.length_a   1.000
_cell.length_b   1.000
_cell.length_c   1.000
_cell.angle_alpha   90.00
_cell.angle_beta   90.00
_cell.angle_gamma   90.00
#
_symmetry.space_group_name_H-M   'P 1'
#
loop_
_entity.id
_entity.type
_entity.pdbx_description
1 polymer ?
#
loop_
_entity_poly.entity_id
_entity_poly.type
_entity_poly.pdbx_seq_one_letter_code
_entity_poly.pdbx_strand_id
1 'polypeptide(L)'
;SSTDIKGYNEWVNKTWIGVYGRWVKFDDISTEDIQGYVRGYELKVRIKTGGSWQWVAPNSIYDKCGEEAAHPASHFIDGSTSSYWEHAYGSTHHWIIVELDDDYEIGGVSVYVADRDANNWTCNVKVGRYAGWMVEGQSPYLNGTDYPNNYVWAASNGAEIGNWTFYNTTFVTVLDVKLVVNYSSYYSVEVWFWNASTKISNCWQEASSKLPSTSGAWTVKNVTLSRFLWSPYFLNRIKIKFKTTTATSTSKSQIDYAYLWVKGYKNQSRMLQWLFDMLIFRRVNDTFPYTRSYLEASQTYSSKAGAGLLSGALLYRLEENMTFLNYAYEYANWLQNKPVCRLFQTYDLDKEQWNEVIEPSYASIRLLELCVLTGINSSYTNLLASAAENFSDILVQKPEYRMAKAYVNGTPTDDITYANWQAWGIAALSYASYVLANSTLEDIAIRMCLNWTLSDIDLPYGVLYLNGTLQTYGLKEDQHFGHYLLALEMNYYFTQNTTVKNRIKDVAWAGAQYFWNTSDNDPRFVYLVNASSGEQIDTGSVHGFGYIDEALIQAYLIWGNETWLTRARKDFESQVIKERLLTVDLINHYRDGGQTMQDGSGSDINDYWNAPAKRVALILYNLNYSLTHGNITYLTYYNRLYAATSYGHYIKANLGWAGVVWATSLNPTYSGADVDLATIFRNFMNKTGLTIDTFPQLYAEFGNAFTGEIGASKPLLLTKGTNYTNLNTPCKFYAKWRDIDGLSTAKFYWNASGSMQQNGSLSLSGTEAWSNFTRTVPQNVQVIAWYIVANDTAGNWGNTTVQYLQLSQFYTEVFWEEVGVDDVPSGHGAVILNENVLSLGSLTKFVGKLCVEAVLFGESISRYVKINIQSSLSFLASTFKIPGIIQTETVGFQSQAGKSATLTVTEAVALPDFAFKDVAKYFHEALAFLSQPASHTTVMPAEAVGLNSQAGKSAVLTVTETLVMPDTPLKSLVKPIWETLSFQDQPFSNIYLLIQEQITDHLTITDKPFKVVTVVRRETLFPADYILKHISKTFTSAITFFDSTYTQITITVQEQIIPEHLWLQDSVTQLIIICKVEAVNLQEAILKSIQILKVETVSFLDTLTKHVGPFIHETLQTETVKLKDVVLVETFTPWYNNPVSFITVCLFAFCLGLFAYYIYQHL
;
A
#
# COMPACT_ATOMS: atom_id res chain seq x y z
N SER A 1 -55.94 -2.97 -11.63
CA SER A 1 -56.86 -2.94 -12.79
C SER A 1 -56.18 -2.21 -13.93
N SER A 2 -56.42 -2.61 -15.18
CA SER A 2 -56.09 -1.76 -16.34
C SER A 2 -56.98 -0.51 -16.30
N THR A 3 -56.42 0.66 -16.57
CA THR A 3 -57.07 1.95 -16.33
C THR A 3 -56.56 3.00 -17.32
N ASP A 4 -57.50 3.66 -18.01
CA ASP A 4 -57.22 4.77 -18.91
C ASP A 4 -57.35 6.11 -18.18
N ILE A 5 -56.24 6.83 -18.07
CA ILE A 5 -56.13 8.16 -17.47
C ILE A 5 -55.91 9.14 -18.63
N LYS A 6 -57.00 9.62 -19.23
CA LYS A 6 -56.98 10.49 -20.40
C LYS A 6 -57.88 11.69 -20.15
N GLY A 7 -57.44 12.88 -20.54
CA GLY A 7 -58.14 14.13 -20.27
C GLY A 7 -57.40 15.33 -20.84
N TYR A 8 -57.98 16.52 -20.67
CA TYR A 8 -57.40 17.77 -21.19
C TYR A 8 -57.46 18.88 -20.14
N ASN A 9 -56.32 19.20 -19.54
CA ASN A 9 -56.18 20.17 -18.44
C ASN A 9 -57.17 19.91 -17.28
N GLU A 10 -57.28 18.66 -16.86
CA GLU A 10 -58.25 18.23 -15.84
C GLU A 10 -57.71 17.12 -14.92
N TRP A 11 -58.38 16.94 -13.79
CA TRP A 11 -58.13 15.82 -12.88
C TRP A 11 -58.94 14.59 -13.30
N VAL A 12 -58.25 13.51 -13.67
CA VAL A 12 -58.87 12.27 -14.07
C VAL A 12 -58.95 11.32 -12.87
N ASN A 13 -60.16 11.13 -12.36
CA ASN A 13 -60.44 10.31 -11.18
C ASN A 13 -60.77 8.87 -11.58
N LYS A 14 -60.14 7.91 -10.91
CA LYS A 14 -60.43 6.47 -11.05
C LYS A 14 -60.62 5.87 -9.67
N THR A 15 -61.82 5.34 -9.43
CA THR A 15 -62.21 4.80 -8.13
C THR A 15 -62.58 3.32 -8.25
N TRP A 16 -62.33 2.57 -7.18
CA TRP A 16 -62.64 1.14 -7.08
C TRP A 16 -63.10 0.79 -5.65
N ILE A 17 -63.50 -0.46 -5.44
CA ILE A 17 -63.83 -1.00 -4.11
C ILE A 17 -62.58 -0.94 -3.24
N GLY A 18 -62.70 -0.37 -2.03
CA GLY A 18 -61.56 -0.18 -1.12
C GLY A 18 -60.69 -1.42 -0.94
N VAL A 19 -59.40 -1.28 -1.21
CA VAL A 19 -58.37 -2.31 -0.97
C VAL A 19 -57.33 -1.72 -0.04
N TYR A 20 -56.96 -2.44 1.01
CA TYR A 20 -55.94 -1.94 1.91
C TYR A 20 -54.54 -2.00 1.27
N GLY A 21 -53.80 -0.90 1.36
CA GLY A 21 -52.41 -0.79 0.91
C GLY A 21 -51.71 0.46 1.44
N ARG A 22 -50.38 0.46 1.35
CA ARG A 22 -49.50 1.58 1.71
C ARG A 22 -48.84 2.23 0.50
N TRP A 23 -48.86 1.58 -0.66
CA TRP A 23 -48.36 2.17 -1.89
C TRP A 23 -49.29 1.90 -3.07
N VAL A 24 -49.20 2.77 -4.07
CA VAL A 24 -49.89 2.62 -5.35
C VAL A 24 -48.87 2.64 -6.48
N LYS A 25 -48.86 1.58 -7.29
CA LYS A 25 -48.02 1.47 -8.49
C LYS A 25 -48.86 1.69 -9.73
N PHE A 26 -48.42 2.61 -10.57
CA PHE A 26 -48.79 2.71 -11.97
C PHE A 26 -47.77 1.88 -12.74
N ASP A 27 -48.22 0.79 -13.34
CA ASP A 27 -47.39 -0.20 -14.02
C ASP A 27 -47.79 -0.27 -15.49
N ASP A 28 -46.86 -0.61 -16.38
CA ASP A 28 -47.14 -0.75 -17.81
C ASP A 28 -47.75 0.52 -18.43
N ILE A 29 -47.15 1.68 -18.12
CA ILE A 29 -47.62 2.97 -18.60
C ILE A 29 -47.29 3.10 -20.09
N SER A 30 -48.33 3.27 -20.90
CA SER A 30 -48.25 3.57 -22.33
C SER A 30 -48.94 4.90 -22.61
N THR A 31 -48.42 5.67 -23.57
CA THR A 31 -48.94 7.00 -23.93
C THR A 31 -49.35 7.04 -25.40
N GLU A 32 -50.16 8.04 -25.75
CA GLU A 32 -50.60 8.27 -27.13
C GLU A 32 -49.59 9.12 -27.94
N ASP A 33 -48.48 9.54 -27.31
CA ASP A 33 -47.50 10.43 -27.91
C ASP A 33 -46.57 9.74 -28.90
N ILE A 34 -46.48 10.31 -30.10
CA ILE A 34 -45.57 9.89 -31.17
C ILE A 34 -44.14 10.42 -30.98
N GLN A 35 -43.93 11.40 -30.09
CA GLN A 35 -42.62 12.03 -29.84
C GLN A 35 -41.75 11.27 -28.83
N GLY A 36 -42.27 10.20 -28.24
CA GLY A 36 -41.48 9.23 -27.48
C GLY A 36 -41.15 9.65 -26.06
N TYR A 37 -42.10 10.25 -25.32
CA TYR A 37 -41.96 10.51 -23.88
C TYR A 37 -43.22 10.10 -23.10
N VAL A 38 -43.02 9.76 -21.82
CA VAL A 38 -44.07 9.58 -20.82
C VAL A 38 -43.99 10.71 -19.81
N ARG A 39 -45.10 11.42 -19.56
CA ARG A 39 -45.15 12.56 -18.63
C ARG A 39 -46.25 12.43 -17.59
N GLY A 40 -45.96 12.74 -16.33
CA GLY A 40 -46.93 12.77 -15.24
C GLY A 40 -46.82 14.06 -14.42
N TYR A 41 -47.95 14.74 -14.18
CA TYR A 41 -47.97 16.04 -13.50
C TYR A 41 -48.17 15.90 -12.00
N GLU A 42 -49.40 15.70 -11.52
CA GLU A 42 -49.69 15.66 -10.09
C GLU A 42 -50.64 14.49 -9.78
N LEU A 43 -50.45 13.84 -8.64
CA LEU A 43 -51.21 12.68 -8.20
C LEU A 43 -51.83 12.85 -6.80
N LYS A 44 -53.08 12.38 -6.65
CA LYS A 44 -53.73 12.13 -5.36
C LYS A 44 -54.24 10.70 -5.26
N VAL A 45 -54.25 10.16 -4.05
CA VAL A 45 -54.77 8.84 -3.71
C VAL A 45 -56.01 9.00 -2.82
N ARG A 46 -57.05 8.22 -3.10
CA ARG A 46 -58.29 8.22 -2.32
C ARG A 46 -58.17 7.22 -1.19
N ILE A 47 -58.00 7.69 0.03
CA ILE A 47 -57.89 6.88 1.24
C ILE A 47 -59.13 7.01 2.11
N LYS A 48 -59.37 6.04 2.98
CA LYS A 48 -60.44 6.10 3.99
C LYS A 48 -59.87 6.40 5.36
N THR A 49 -60.26 7.53 5.93
CA THR A 49 -59.85 8.00 7.26
C THR A 49 -61.10 8.32 8.08
N GLY A 50 -61.18 7.80 9.30
CA GLY A 50 -62.33 8.01 10.20
C GLY A 50 -63.68 7.58 9.62
N GLY A 51 -63.69 6.57 8.73
CA GLY A 51 -64.91 6.09 8.04
C GLY A 51 -65.33 6.90 6.82
N SER A 52 -64.62 7.98 6.48
CA SER A 52 -64.90 8.85 5.32
C SER A 52 -63.81 8.74 4.26
N TRP A 53 -64.17 8.90 2.98
CA TRP A 53 -63.21 8.87 1.86
C TRP A 53 -62.64 10.28 1.60
N GLN A 54 -61.32 10.40 1.54
CA GLN A 54 -60.60 11.65 1.29
C GLN A 54 -59.51 11.47 0.23
N TRP A 55 -59.24 12.51 -0.55
CA TRP A 55 -58.13 12.56 -1.50
C TRP A 55 -56.91 13.18 -0.83
N VAL A 56 -55.80 12.45 -0.78
CA VAL A 56 -54.54 12.91 -0.18
C VAL A 56 -53.41 12.85 -1.18
N ALA A 57 -52.43 13.75 -1.05
CA ALA A 57 -51.17 13.62 -1.76
C ALA A 57 -50.35 12.46 -1.15
N PRO A 58 -49.67 11.64 -1.95
CA PRO A 58 -48.70 10.69 -1.43
C PRO A 58 -47.53 11.37 -0.71
N ASN A 59 -46.89 10.65 0.20
CA ASN A 59 -45.81 11.19 1.02
C ASN A 59 -44.46 11.19 0.28
N SER A 60 -44.24 10.19 -0.57
CA SER A 60 -42.97 10.00 -1.28
C SER A 60 -43.15 9.21 -2.57
N ILE A 61 -42.15 9.31 -3.45
CA ILE A 61 -41.96 8.38 -4.57
C ILE A 61 -41.07 7.25 -4.08
N TYR A 62 -41.57 6.02 -4.08
CA TYR A 62 -40.85 4.84 -3.58
C TYR A 62 -39.92 4.24 -4.64
N ASP A 63 -40.40 4.09 -5.88
CA ASP A 63 -39.64 3.50 -6.99
C ASP A 63 -40.23 3.96 -8.33
N LYS A 64 -39.45 3.90 -9.42
CA LYS A 64 -39.82 4.45 -10.75
C LYS A 64 -38.93 3.91 -11.87
N CYS A 65 -39.40 3.99 -13.11
CA CYS A 65 -38.59 3.72 -14.29
C CYS A 65 -37.85 4.98 -14.78
N GLY A 66 -36.57 5.12 -14.46
CA GLY A 66 -35.74 6.24 -14.95
C GLY A 66 -36.26 7.64 -14.58
N GLU A 67 -35.46 8.68 -14.88
CA GLU A 67 -35.89 10.08 -14.86
C GLU A 67 -34.91 10.95 -15.63
N GLU A 68 -35.42 12.00 -16.27
CA GLU A 68 -34.59 13.06 -16.84
C GLU A 68 -34.21 14.07 -15.75
N ALA A 69 -32.95 14.52 -15.74
CA ALA A 69 -32.41 15.38 -14.67
C ALA A 69 -33.19 16.71 -14.45
N ALA A 70 -33.90 17.18 -15.48
CA ALA A 70 -34.73 18.40 -15.42
C ALA A 70 -36.18 18.15 -14.94
N HIS A 71 -36.62 16.89 -14.89
CA HIS A 71 -38.01 16.50 -14.63
C HIS A 71 -38.07 15.36 -13.59
N PRO A 72 -37.59 15.60 -12.35
CA PRO A 72 -37.53 14.59 -11.30
C PRO A 72 -38.92 14.07 -10.93
N ALA A 73 -38.98 12.80 -10.51
CA ALA A 73 -40.25 12.19 -10.13
C ALA A 73 -40.95 12.83 -8.93
N SER A 74 -40.22 13.60 -8.10
CA SER A 74 -40.81 14.38 -7.02
C SER A 74 -41.84 15.39 -7.53
N HIS A 75 -41.74 15.83 -8.79
CA HIS A 75 -42.75 16.67 -9.40
C HIS A 75 -44.13 16.01 -9.47
N PHE A 76 -44.19 14.67 -9.41
CA PHE A 76 -45.45 13.94 -9.51
C PHE A 76 -46.37 14.08 -8.27
N ILE A 77 -45.83 14.60 -7.17
CA ILE A 77 -46.48 14.72 -5.86
C ILE A 77 -46.14 16.04 -5.15
N ASP A 78 -45.71 17.07 -5.90
CA ASP A 78 -45.24 18.34 -5.31
C ASP A 78 -46.37 19.35 -5.06
N GLY A 79 -47.61 19.01 -5.39
CA GLY A 79 -48.78 19.87 -5.24
C GLY A 79 -49.00 20.81 -6.43
N SER A 80 -48.16 20.78 -7.47
CA SER A 80 -48.20 21.69 -8.61
C SER A 80 -48.67 20.97 -9.88
N THR A 81 -49.74 21.49 -10.47
CA THR A 81 -50.24 21.01 -11.79
C THR A 81 -49.43 21.56 -12.96
N SER A 82 -48.30 22.23 -12.71
CA SER A 82 -47.44 22.88 -13.72
C SER A 82 -46.06 22.24 -13.88
N SER A 83 -45.64 21.47 -12.88
CA SER A 83 -44.43 20.64 -12.89
C SER A 83 -44.79 19.23 -13.33
N TYR A 84 -43.83 18.54 -13.93
CA TYR A 84 -44.03 17.17 -14.39
C TYR A 84 -42.76 16.33 -14.24
N TRP A 85 -42.98 15.04 -14.04
CA TRP A 85 -42.02 13.95 -14.25
C TRP A 85 -42.01 13.54 -15.72
N GLU A 86 -40.84 13.23 -16.26
CA GLU A 86 -40.67 12.79 -17.65
C GLU A 86 -39.66 11.65 -17.80
N HIS A 87 -39.93 10.74 -18.74
CA HIS A 87 -39.00 9.68 -19.15
C HIS A 87 -39.14 9.33 -20.65
N ALA A 88 -38.02 9.02 -21.32
CA ALA A 88 -37.99 8.70 -22.75
C ALA A 88 -38.51 7.28 -23.08
N TYR A 89 -39.25 7.17 -24.19
CA TYR A 89 -39.98 5.99 -24.68
C TYR A 89 -39.06 5.09 -25.54
N GLY A 90 -37.95 4.65 -24.95
CA GLY A 90 -36.99 3.73 -25.58
C GLY A 90 -37.32 2.26 -25.34
N SER A 91 -38.42 1.74 -25.92
CA SER A 91 -38.77 0.30 -26.00
C SER A 91 -38.90 -0.53 -24.69
N THR A 92 -39.19 0.07 -23.53
CA THR A 92 -39.34 -0.66 -22.26
C THR A 92 -40.59 -0.29 -21.50
N HIS A 93 -41.05 -1.24 -20.67
CA HIS A 93 -42.16 -1.15 -19.72
C HIS A 93 -41.97 0.08 -18.80
N HIS A 94 -42.97 0.95 -18.65
CA HIS A 94 -42.87 2.14 -17.78
C HIS A 94 -43.68 1.98 -16.48
N TRP A 95 -43.14 2.45 -15.35
CA TRP A 95 -43.81 2.40 -14.05
C TRP A 95 -43.39 3.52 -13.09
N ILE A 96 -44.27 3.85 -12.15
CA ILE A 96 -43.98 4.70 -10.99
C ILE A 96 -44.76 4.21 -9.77
N ILE A 97 -44.11 4.21 -8.60
CA ILE A 97 -44.68 3.79 -7.31
C ILE A 97 -44.67 4.97 -6.36
N VAL A 98 -45.85 5.33 -5.85
CA VAL A 98 -46.00 6.32 -4.80
C VAL A 98 -46.33 5.64 -3.47
N GLU A 99 -45.75 6.15 -2.39
CA GLU A 99 -45.92 5.63 -1.03
C GLU A 99 -46.73 6.61 -0.16
N LEU A 100 -47.56 6.05 0.70
CA LEU A 100 -48.32 6.71 1.76
C LEU A 100 -47.59 6.51 3.10
N ASP A 101 -47.87 7.34 4.10
CA ASP A 101 -47.29 7.18 5.44
C ASP A 101 -47.73 5.91 6.17
N ASP A 102 -48.91 5.37 5.87
CA ASP A 102 -49.48 4.21 6.54
C ASP A 102 -50.29 3.30 5.61
N ASP A 103 -50.73 2.14 6.12
CA ASP A 103 -51.67 1.23 5.46
C ASP A 103 -53.10 1.82 5.52
N TYR A 104 -53.61 2.29 4.37
CA TYR A 104 -54.98 2.80 4.25
C TYR A 104 -55.87 1.87 3.43
N GLU A 105 -57.19 1.92 3.67
CA GLU A 105 -58.16 1.42 2.69
C GLU A 105 -58.15 2.40 1.51
N ILE A 106 -57.56 2.00 0.38
CA ILE A 106 -57.40 2.81 -0.84
C ILE A 106 -58.51 2.47 -1.83
N GLY A 107 -59.26 3.48 -2.24
CA GLY A 107 -60.44 3.35 -3.10
C GLY A 107 -60.35 4.13 -4.42
N GLY A 108 -59.18 4.66 -4.77
CA GLY A 108 -58.98 5.38 -6.02
C GLY A 108 -57.66 6.12 -6.18
N VAL A 109 -57.37 6.55 -7.40
CA VAL A 109 -56.31 7.50 -7.78
C VAL A 109 -56.88 8.64 -8.62
N SER A 110 -56.26 9.80 -8.53
CA SER A 110 -56.61 11.01 -9.27
C SER A 110 -55.33 11.60 -9.83
N VAL A 111 -55.19 11.68 -11.15
CA VAL A 111 -54.00 12.22 -11.81
C VAL A 111 -54.39 13.45 -12.61
N TYR A 112 -53.61 14.52 -12.51
CA TYR A 112 -53.77 15.69 -13.36
C TYR A 112 -53.20 15.43 -14.75
N VAL A 113 -54.02 15.58 -15.79
CA VAL A 113 -53.65 15.37 -17.19
C VAL A 113 -53.64 16.73 -17.89
N ALA A 114 -52.45 17.20 -18.27
CA ALA A 114 -52.29 18.46 -19.02
C ALA A 114 -52.58 18.26 -20.53
N ASP A 115 -52.75 19.35 -21.26
CA ASP A 115 -52.98 19.40 -22.72
C ASP A 115 -51.77 18.93 -23.56
N ARG A 116 -51.46 17.62 -23.54
CA ARG A 116 -50.59 16.90 -24.50
C ARG A 116 -50.87 15.39 -24.47
N ASP A 117 -50.70 14.73 -25.61
CA ASP A 117 -50.87 13.27 -25.76
C ASP A 117 -49.92 12.45 -24.87
N ALA A 118 -48.75 13.00 -24.49
CA ALA A 118 -47.77 12.36 -23.60
C ALA A 118 -48.28 12.14 -22.16
N ASN A 119 -49.38 12.79 -21.81
CA ASN A 119 -49.99 12.76 -20.48
C ASN A 119 -51.19 11.81 -20.41
N ASN A 120 -51.67 11.33 -21.57
CA ASN A 120 -52.77 10.37 -21.67
C ASN A 120 -52.20 8.96 -21.47
N TRP A 121 -52.46 8.38 -20.30
CA TRP A 121 -51.91 7.08 -19.93
C TRP A 121 -52.93 5.96 -20.11
N THR A 122 -52.49 4.86 -20.70
CA THR A 122 -53.07 3.54 -20.44
C THR A 122 -52.10 2.77 -19.56
N CYS A 123 -52.54 2.40 -18.35
CA CYS A 123 -51.67 1.77 -17.35
C CYS A 123 -52.43 0.77 -16.47
N ASN A 124 -51.70 -0.04 -15.72
CA ASN A 124 -52.22 -0.91 -14.68
C ASN A 124 -52.00 -0.26 -13.30
N VAL A 125 -53.09 0.01 -12.58
CA VAL A 125 -53.01 0.47 -11.19
C VAL A 125 -53.00 -0.74 -10.26
N LYS A 126 -51.97 -0.84 -9.44
CA LYS A 126 -51.79 -1.88 -8.42
C LYS A 126 -51.69 -1.22 -7.05
N VAL A 127 -52.47 -1.71 -6.10
CA VAL A 127 -52.38 -1.33 -4.68
C VAL A 127 -51.65 -2.45 -3.97
N GLY A 128 -50.66 -2.10 -3.15
CA GLY A 128 -49.91 -3.10 -2.41
C GLY A 128 -49.56 -2.67 -0.99
N ARG A 129 -49.23 -3.67 -0.19
CA ARG A 129 -48.59 -3.54 1.11
C ARG A 129 -47.14 -3.99 0.97
N TYR A 130 -46.25 -3.49 1.81
CA TYR A 130 -44.92 -4.09 1.91
C TYR A 130 -45.05 -5.50 2.49
N ALA A 131 -44.57 -6.51 1.76
CA ALA A 131 -44.18 -7.78 2.35
C ALA A 131 -42.78 -7.59 2.93
N GLY A 132 -42.67 -6.87 4.05
CA GLY A 132 -41.37 -6.38 4.53
C GLY A 132 -41.30 -6.20 6.04
N TRP A 133 -40.08 -5.94 6.49
CA TRP A 133 -39.80 -5.58 7.88
C TRP A 133 -40.11 -4.09 8.11
N MET A 134 -40.75 -3.78 9.23
CA MET A 134 -41.09 -2.46 9.72
C MET A 134 -40.08 -2.01 10.79
N VAL A 135 -40.00 -0.70 11.04
CA VAL A 135 -39.12 -0.10 12.06
C VAL A 135 -39.98 0.52 13.15
N GLU A 136 -39.57 0.38 14.40
CA GLU A 136 -40.13 1.10 15.53
C GLU A 136 -38.98 1.87 16.20
N GLY A 137 -39.01 3.21 16.24
CA GLY A 137 -37.93 4.06 16.79
C GLY A 137 -37.44 5.17 15.84
N GLN A 138 -36.45 5.96 16.28
CA GLN A 138 -35.97 7.18 15.58
C GLN A 138 -34.69 6.98 14.74
N SER A 139 -34.12 5.77 14.65
CA SER A 139 -32.85 5.58 13.94
C SER A 139 -32.77 4.20 13.27
N PRO A 140 -32.35 4.09 11.99
CA PRO A 140 -32.42 2.84 11.23
C PRO A 140 -31.29 1.83 11.53
N TYR A 141 -30.49 2.03 12.59
CA TYR A 141 -29.27 1.25 12.82
C TYR A 141 -29.45 0.15 13.87
N LEU A 142 -29.08 -1.08 13.51
CA LEU A 142 -28.98 -2.21 14.42
C LEU A 142 -27.72 -2.10 15.30
N ASN A 143 -27.71 -1.25 16.32
CA ASN A 143 -26.59 -1.15 17.25
C ASN A 143 -27.02 -1.26 18.73
N GLY A 144 -26.09 -1.56 19.62
CA GLY A 144 -26.40 -1.87 21.02
C GLY A 144 -26.76 -0.65 21.90
N THR A 145 -26.74 0.58 21.37
CA THR A 145 -27.08 1.79 22.14
C THR A 145 -28.58 2.06 22.22
N ASP A 146 -29.36 1.26 21.51
CA ASP A 146 -30.72 1.56 21.10
C ASP A 146 -31.78 0.67 21.80
N TYR A 147 -31.32 -0.20 22.71
CA TYR A 147 -32.16 -1.07 23.54
C TYR A 147 -32.93 -0.28 24.62
N PRO A 148 -34.24 -0.57 24.87
CA PRO A 148 -35.09 -1.62 24.28
C PRO A 148 -36.09 -1.14 23.21
N ASN A 149 -36.03 0.12 22.74
CA ASN A 149 -37.13 0.77 22.03
C ASN A 149 -36.80 1.21 20.59
N ASN A 150 -35.86 0.54 19.93
CA ASN A 150 -35.55 0.81 18.52
C ASN A 150 -35.20 -0.48 17.75
N TYR A 151 -36.21 -1.20 17.26
CA TYR A 151 -36.03 -2.50 16.60
C TYR A 151 -36.74 -2.58 15.25
N VAL A 152 -36.28 -3.50 14.41
CA VAL A 152 -36.95 -3.89 13.17
C VAL A 152 -37.80 -5.12 13.41
N TRP A 153 -39.00 -5.19 12.81
CA TRP A 153 -39.92 -6.31 13.01
C TRP A 153 -40.66 -6.74 11.75
N ALA A 154 -40.97 -8.03 11.64
CA ALA A 154 -41.77 -8.60 10.57
C ALA A 154 -42.93 -9.44 11.12
N ALA A 155 -44.10 -9.32 10.49
CA ALA A 155 -45.31 -10.10 10.81
C ALA A 155 -45.81 -10.98 9.65
N SER A 156 -45.07 -11.02 8.55
CA SER A 156 -45.42 -11.81 7.36
C SER A 156 -44.40 -12.92 7.10
N ASN A 157 -44.89 -14.09 6.71
CA ASN A 157 -44.04 -15.21 6.32
C ASN A 157 -43.15 -14.84 5.13
N GLY A 158 -41.87 -15.26 5.17
CA GLY A 158 -40.92 -15.02 4.10
C GLY A 158 -40.41 -13.59 3.98
N ALA A 159 -40.68 -12.71 4.96
CA ALA A 159 -40.14 -11.36 4.98
C ALA A 159 -38.61 -11.38 5.11
N GLU A 160 -37.93 -10.59 4.29
CA GLU A 160 -36.47 -10.47 4.27
C GLU A 160 -36.05 -9.03 4.62
N ILE A 161 -35.00 -8.88 5.43
CA ILE A 161 -34.33 -7.61 5.73
C ILE A 161 -32.83 -7.83 5.75
N GLY A 162 -32.05 -6.94 5.14
CA GLY A 162 -30.61 -7.15 5.05
C GLY A 162 -29.90 -6.25 4.07
N ASN A 163 -28.81 -6.78 3.50
CA ASN A 163 -27.73 -6.05 2.81
C ASN A 163 -26.86 -5.20 3.75
N TRP A 164 -26.90 -5.45 5.06
CA TRP A 164 -26.04 -4.71 5.97
C TRP A 164 -24.58 -5.11 5.78
N THR A 165 -23.74 -4.10 5.56
CA THR A 165 -22.29 -4.21 5.59
C THR A 165 -21.79 -3.90 6.99
N PHE A 166 -20.61 -4.41 7.31
CA PHE A 166 -19.93 -4.07 8.57
C PHE A 166 -18.79 -3.10 8.29
N TYR A 167 -18.33 -2.43 9.35
CA TYR A 167 -17.11 -1.64 9.27
C TYR A 167 -15.93 -2.51 8.86
N ASN A 168 -15.04 -1.94 8.05
CA ASN A 168 -13.81 -2.61 7.67
C ASN A 168 -13.01 -2.96 8.93
N THR A 169 -12.59 -4.21 9.00
CA THR A 169 -11.69 -4.71 10.02
C THR A 169 -10.29 -4.16 9.84
N THR A 170 -9.62 -3.89 10.97
CA THR A 170 -8.19 -3.58 11.03
C THR A 170 -7.35 -4.82 11.35
N PHE A 171 -7.96 -6.01 11.38
CA PHE A 171 -7.22 -7.26 11.58
C PHE A 171 -6.45 -7.62 10.31
N VAL A 172 -5.20 -8.05 10.45
CA VAL A 172 -4.37 -8.60 9.36
C VAL A 172 -4.60 -10.10 9.19
N THR A 173 -4.88 -10.79 10.31
CA THR A 173 -5.29 -12.21 10.31
C THR A 173 -6.56 -12.35 11.12
N VAL A 174 -7.49 -13.17 10.63
CA VAL A 174 -8.76 -13.46 11.30
C VAL A 174 -8.73 -14.90 11.80
N LEU A 175 -9.04 -15.08 13.08
CA LEU A 175 -9.00 -16.36 13.80
C LEU A 175 -10.40 -16.89 14.10
N ASP A 176 -11.39 -16.03 14.35
CA ASP A 176 -12.76 -16.45 14.60
C ASP A 176 -13.71 -15.32 14.24
N VAL A 177 -14.87 -15.66 13.70
CA VAL A 177 -15.92 -14.68 13.38
C VAL A 177 -17.27 -15.23 13.82
N LYS A 178 -17.94 -14.49 14.69
CA LYS A 178 -19.31 -14.77 15.15
C LYS A 178 -20.19 -13.59 14.83
N LEU A 179 -21.39 -13.86 14.32
CA LEU A 179 -22.45 -12.87 14.28
C LEU A 179 -23.19 -12.92 15.61
N VAL A 180 -23.16 -11.83 16.36
CA VAL A 180 -23.91 -11.68 17.61
C VAL A 180 -25.21 -10.94 17.29
N VAL A 181 -26.36 -11.57 17.58
CA VAL A 181 -27.69 -11.02 17.27
C VAL A 181 -28.54 -10.98 18.54
N ASN A 182 -29.15 -9.83 18.85
CA ASN A 182 -30.23 -9.71 19.81
C ASN A 182 -31.57 -9.72 19.08
N TYR A 183 -32.42 -10.69 19.39
CA TYR A 183 -33.68 -10.89 18.70
C TYR A 183 -34.77 -11.40 19.64
N SER A 184 -36.02 -11.17 19.25
CA SER A 184 -37.22 -11.74 19.86
C SER A 184 -38.07 -12.33 18.74
N SER A 185 -38.51 -13.57 18.87
CA SER A 185 -39.27 -14.23 17.82
C SER A 185 -40.04 -15.43 18.36
N TYR A 186 -41.26 -15.61 17.88
CA TYR A 186 -42.06 -16.82 18.11
C TYR A 186 -41.69 -17.98 17.16
N TYR A 187 -40.93 -17.72 16.10
CA TYR A 187 -40.48 -18.70 15.12
C TYR A 187 -38.97 -18.66 14.91
N SER A 188 -38.42 -19.62 14.16
CA SER A 188 -37.02 -19.51 13.76
C SER A 188 -36.80 -18.34 12.80
N VAL A 189 -35.62 -17.72 12.87
CA VAL A 189 -35.16 -16.71 11.92
C VAL A 189 -33.93 -17.26 11.21
N GLU A 190 -33.97 -17.29 9.89
CA GLU A 190 -32.84 -17.67 9.06
C GLU A 190 -31.86 -16.51 8.95
N VAL A 191 -30.57 -16.83 9.02
CA VAL A 191 -29.48 -15.87 8.80
C VAL A 191 -28.81 -16.24 7.48
N TRP A 192 -28.70 -15.27 6.60
CA TRP A 192 -28.06 -15.39 5.30
C TRP A 192 -26.87 -14.43 5.24
N PHE A 193 -25.77 -14.86 4.63
CA PHE A 193 -24.61 -14.00 4.39
C PHE A 193 -24.24 -13.99 2.91
N TRP A 194 -23.77 -12.84 2.45
CA TRP A 194 -23.24 -12.66 1.11
C TRP A 194 -21.80 -13.18 1.07
N ASN A 195 -21.61 -14.26 0.33
CA ASN A 195 -20.30 -14.79 0.01
C ASN A 195 -19.82 -14.21 -1.32
N ALA A 196 -18.95 -13.20 -1.25
CA ALA A 196 -18.39 -12.53 -2.42
C ALA A 196 -17.44 -13.41 -3.26
N SER A 197 -17.14 -14.64 -2.84
CA SER A 197 -16.18 -15.51 -3.53
C SER A 197 -16.78 -16.41 -4.61
N THR A 198 -18.09 -16.70 -4.56
CA THR A 198 -18.67 -17.72 -5.43
C THR A 198 -19.22 -17.08 -6.69
N LYS A 199 -18.72 -17.52 -7.86
CA LYS A 199 -19.25 -17.20 -9.22
C LYS A 199 -20.69 -17.72 -9.46
N ILE A 200 -21.43 -18.07 -8.41
CA ILE A 200 -22.80 -18.57 -8.49
C ILE A 200 -23.72 -17.35 -8.49
N SER A 201 -24.70 -17.33 -9.41
CA SER A 201 -25.71 -16.28 -9.62
C SER A 201 -26.67 -16.03 -8.44
N ASN A 202 -26.34 -16.51 -7.25
CA ASN A 202 -27.00 -16.17 -6.00
C ASN A 202 -25.98 -16.31 -4.85
N CYS A 203 -25.29 -15.21 -4.54
CA CYS A 203 -24.14 -15.22 -3.62
C CYS A 203 -24.58 -15.24 -2.13
N TRP A 204 -25.88 -15.33 -1.85
CA TRP A 204 -26.41 -15.48 -0.50
C TRP A 204 -26.38 -16.94 -0.07
N GLN A 205 -25.63 -17.23 0.99
CA GLN A 205 -25.57 -18.54 1.63
C GLN A 205 -26.24 -18.49 3.00
N GLU A 206 -27.03 -19.52 3.32
CA GLU A 206 -27.63 -19.67 4.65
C GLU A 206 -26.55 -20.04 5.66
N ALA A 207 -26.61 -19.46 6.87
CA ALA A 207 -25.73 -19.83 7.96
C ALA A 207 -26.04 -21.23 8.48
N SER A 208 -25.02 -21.91 9.01
CA SER A 208 -25.12 -23.29 9.50
C SER A 208 -26.12 -23.47 10.66
N SER A 209 -26.61 -22.38 11.27
CA SER A 209 -27.57 -22.40 12.36
C SER A 209 -28.60 -21.28 12.22
N LYS A 210 -29.88 -21.64 12.26
CA LYS A 210 -31.00 -20.70 12.41
C LYS A 210 -31.04 -20.14 13.83
N LEU A 211 -31.55 -18.93 13.99
CA LEU A 211 -31.93 -18.40 15.30
C LEU A 211 -33.23 -19.11 15.74
N PRO A 212 -33.25 -19.87 16.85
CA PRO A 212 -34.44 -20.61 17.29
C PRO A 212 -35.56 -19.68 17.81
N SER A 213 -36.78 -20.20 17.95
CA SER A 213 -37.84 -19.46 18.65
C SER A 213 -37.42 -19.13 20.09
N THR A 214 -37.77 -17.93 20.53
CA THR A 214 -37.57 -17.41 21.89
C THR A 214 -38.91 -17.27 22.63
N SER A 215 -40.02 -17.67 22.01
CA SER A 215 -41.38 -17.45 22.53
C SER A 215 -41.68 -15.98 22.87
N GLY A 216 -41.07 -15.04 22.12
CA GLY A 216 -41.26 -13.60 22.30
C GLY A 216 -40.36 -12.96 23.37
N ALA A 217 -39.41 -13.69 23.96
CA ALA A 217 -38.42 -13.14 24.88
C ALA A 217 -37.17 -12.64 24.15
N TRP A 218 -36.68 -11.44 24.48
CA TRP A 218 -35.41 -10.95 23.97
C TRP A 218 -34.25 -11.85 24.39
N THR A 219 -33.48 -12.33 23.41
CA THR A 219 -32.34 -13.22 23.64
C THR A 219 -31.17 -12.86 22.72
N VAL A 220 -29.96 -12.93 23.28
CA VAL A 220 -28.71 -12.80 22.51
C VAL A 220 -28.24 -14.18 22.06
N LYS A 221 -27.96 -14.33 20.76
CA LYS A 221 -27.38 -15.55 20.18
C LYS A 221 -26.16 -15.25 19.33
N ASN A 222 -25.20 -16.18 19.41
CA ASN A 222 -24.02 -16.20 18.56
C ASN A 222 -24.28 -17.19 17.43
N VAL A 223 -24.26 -16.68 16.19
CA VAL A 223 -24.30 -17.48 14.97
C VAL A 223 -22.88 -17.60 14.46
N THR A 224 -22.33 -18.82 14.50
CA THR A 224 -21.02 -19.10 13.91
C THR A 224 -21.16 -18.99 12.39
N LEU A 225 -20.41 -18.08 11.79
CA LEU A 225 -20.40 -17.92 10.34
C LEU A 225 -19.54 -18.99 9.68
N SER A 226 -19.80 -19.28 8.40
CA SER A 226 -18.94 -20.18 7.63
C SER A 226 -17.50 -19.70 7.71
N ARG A 227 -16.61 -20.62 8.05
CA ARG A 227 -15.17 -20.37 8.21
C ARG A 227 -14.53 -19.79 6.94
N PHE A 228 -15.13 -20.05 5.78
CA PHE A 228 -14.75 -19.49 4.48
C PHE A 228 -14.62 -17.95 4.47
N LEU A 229 -15.28 -17.25 5.40
CA LEU A 229 -15.32 -15.78 5.48
C LEU A 229 -14.21 -15.18 6.35
N TRP A 230 -13.30 -16.00 6.89
CA TRP A 230 -12.37 -15.61 7.96
C TRP A 230 -11.06 -15.07 7.40
N SER A 231 -11.15 -14.04 6.57
CA SER A 231 -10.01 -13.20 6.19
C SER A 231 -10.41 -11.73 6.23
N PRO A 232 -9.45 -10.80 6.39
CA PRO A 232 -9.77 -9.37 6.35
C PRO A 232 -10.45 -8.98 5.04
N TYR A 233 -10.01 -9.56 3.92
CA TYR A 233 -10.58 -9.35 2.60
C TYR A 233 -12.06 -9.77 2.54
N PHE A 234 -12.40 -10.98 3.00
CA PHE A 234 -13.78 -11.47 2.96
C PHE A 234 -14.67 -10.80 4.02
N LEU A 235 -14.15 -10.54 5.22
CA LEU A 235 -14.88 -9.82 6.27
C LEU A 235 -15.26 -8.41 5.83
N ASN A 236 -14.36 -7.69 5.15
CA ASN A 236 -14.62 -6.33 4.67
C ASN A 236 -15.64 -6.28 3.53
N ARG A 237 -16.03 -7.45 2.99
CA ARG A 237 -17.00 -7.60 1.90
C ARG A 237 -18.23 -8.40 2.29
N ILE A 238 -18.33 -8.85 3.53
CA ILE A 238 -19.46 -9.63 4.01
C ILE A 238 -20.69 -8.73 4.10
N LYS A 239 -21.83 -9.26 3.67
CA LYS A 239 -23.15 -8.67 3.92
C LYS A 239 -24.02 -9.69 4.65
N ILE A 240 -24.97 -9.23 5.44
CA ILE A 240 -25.92 -10.12 6.14
C ILE A 240 -27.37 -9.77 5.82
N LYS A 241 -28.24 -10.77 5.91
CA LYS A 241 -29.68 -10.70 5.72
C LYS A 241 -30.38 -11.67 6.66
N PHE A 242 -31.52 -11.29 7.22
CA PHE A 242 -32.41 -12.15 7.99
C PHE A 242 -33.67 -12.47 7.19
N LYS A 243 -34.20 -13.67 7.39
CA LYS A 243 -35.45 -14.12 6.77
C LYS A 243 -36.32 -14.84 7.79
N THR A 244 -37.59 -14.44 7.89
CA THR A 244 -38.56 -15.10 8.80
C THR A 244 -39.05 -16.43 8.23
N THR A 245 -39.14 -17.47 9.06
CA THR A 245 -39.76 -18.76 8.68
C THR A 245 -41.21 -18.83 9.18
N THR A 246 -42.16 -19.19 8.31
CA THR A 246 -43.57 -19.53 8.65
C THR A 246 -44.22 -18.67 9.74
N ALA A 247 -44.43 -17.38 9.45
CA ALA A 247 -45.21 -16.49 10.32
C ALA A 247 -46.72 -16.51 9.96
N THR A 248 -47.59 -16.74 10.93
CA THR A 248 -49.02 -16.39 10.85
C THR A 248 -49.19 -14.95 11.33
N SER A 249 -50.26 -14.27 10.90
CA SER A 249 -50.50 -12.81 11.04
C SER A 249 -50.56 -12.24 12.47
N THR A 250 -50.29 -13.04 13.50
CA THR A 250 -50.42 -12.65 14.93
C THR A 250 -49.10 -12.67 15.71
N SER A 251 -48.00 -13.15 15.12
CA SER A 251 -46.73 -13.37 15.82
C SER A 251 -45.57 -12.67 15.11
N LYS A 252 -44.88 -11.76 15.81
CA LYS A 252 -43.80 -10.93 15.26
C LYS A 252 -42.42 -11.57 15.45
N SER A 253 -41.54 -11.41 14.46
CA SER A 253 -40.08 -11.54 14.62
C SER A 253 -39.49 -10.15 14.73
N GLN A 254 -38.57 -9.92 15.67
CA GLN A 254 -37.98 -8.63 16.00
C GLN A 254 -36.47 -8.78 16.13
N ILE A 255 -35.72 -7.81 15.62
CA ILE A 255 -34.25 -7.75 15.71
C ILE A 255 -33.88 -6.35 16.19
N ASP A 256 -33.09 -6.30 17.25
CA ASP A 256 -32.68 -5.06 17.91
C ASP A 256 -31.27 -4.65 17.47
N TYR A 257 -30.29 -5.54 17.64
CA TYR A 257 -28.94 -5.32 17.11
C TYR A 257 -28.32 -6.58 16.53
N ALA A 258 -27.38 -6.38 15.61
CA ALA A 258 -26.53 -7.44 15.05
C ALA A 258 -25.12 -6.89 14.76
N TYR A 259 -24.07 -7.54 15.27
CA TYR A 259 -22.68 -7.15 15.00
C TYR A 259 -21.76 -8.35 14.81
N LEU A 260 -20.65 -8.15 14.11
CA LEU A 260 -19.59 -9.15 14.02
C LEU A 260 -18.66 -9.03 15.23
N TRP A 261 -18.56 -10.12 15.98
CA TRP A 261 -17.45 -10.35 16.88
C TRP A 261 -16.32 -11.03 16.10
N VAL A 262 -15.19 -10.35 15.97
CA VAL A 262 -14.03 -10.84 15.24
C VAL A 262 -12.87 -11.04 16.22
N LYS A 263 -12.33 -12.25 16.27
CA LYS A 263 -11.05 -12.55 16.91
C LYS A 263 -9.99 -12.60 15.83
N GLY A 264 -8.86 -11.93 16.02
CA GLY A 264 -7.82 -11.81 15.00
C GLY A 264 -6.53 -11.22 15.54
N TYR A 265 -5.50 -11.17 14.68
CA TYR A 265 -4.28 -10.42 14.91
C TYR A 265 -4.31 -9.14 14.10
N LYS A 266 -4.21 -7.98 14.75
CA LYS A 266 -4.12 -6.67 14.10
C LYS A 266 -2.74 -6.35 13.54
N ASN A 267 -1.75 -7.18 13.90
CA ASN A 267 -0.36 -7.01 13.51
C ASN A 267 0.20 -8.39 13.09
N GLN A 268 0.92 -8.43 11.97
CA GLN A 268 1.62 -9.61 11.45
C GLN A 268 2.56 -10.20 12.51
N SER A 269 3.22 -9.34 13.30
CA SER A 269 4.09 -9.71 14.43
C SER A 269 3.47 -10.71 15.38
N ARG A 270 2.18 -10.52 15.72
CA ARG A 270 1.51 -11.40 16.68
C ARG A 270 1.26 -12.80 16.12
N MET A 271 1.07 -12.92 14.81
CA MET A 271 0.91 -14.22 14.18
C MET A 271 2.25 -14.95 14.07
N LEU A 272 3.32 -14.24 13.68
CA LEU A 272 4.68 -14.79 13.69
C LEU A 272 5.10 -15.22 15.10
N GLN A 273 4.73 -14.43 16.11
CA GLN A 273 4.94 -14.81 17.51
C GLN A 273 4.17 -16.07 17.88
N TRP A 274 2.88 -16.16 17.57
CA TRP A 274 2.11 -17.38 17.83
C TRP A 274 2.71 -18.62 17.14
N LEU A 275 3.14 -18.46 15.88
CA LEU A 275 3.84 -19.48 15.11
C LEU A 275 5.10 -19.98 15.82
N PHE A 276 5.88 -19.02 16.32
CA PHE A 276 7.11 -19.32 17.02
C PHE A 276 6.85 -19.91 18.42
N ASP A 277 5.83 -19.45 19.13
CA ASP A 277 5.40 -20.03 20.40
C ASP A 277 5.01 -21.51 20.22
N MET A 278 4.38 -21.86 19.09
CA MET A 278 4.09 -23.26 18.74
C MET A 278 5.36 -24.07 18.45
N LEU A 279 6.37 -23.47 17.82
CA LEU A 279 7.68 -24.08 17.64
C LEU A 279 8.37 -24.35 18.99
N ILE A 280 8.35 -23.37 19.90
CA ILE A 280 8.90 -23.51 21.25
C ILE A 280 8.17 -24.62 22.00
N PHE A 281 6.85 -24.70 21.88
CA PHE A 281 6.04 -25.76 22.49
C PHE A 281 6.43 -27.16 22.00
N ARG A 282 6.99 -27.27 20.79
CA ARG A 282 7.49 -28.51 20.18
C ARG A 282 8.92 -28.85 20.58
N ARG A 283 9.59 -28.01 21.39
CA ARG A 283 10.94 -28.29 21.89
C ARG A 283 10.97 -29.65 22.59
N VAL A 284 12.01 -30.46 22.34
CA VAL A 284 12.15 -31.77 22.96
C VAL A 284 12.37 -31.64 24.47
N ASN A 285 13.33 -30.80 24.90
CA ASN A 285 13.52 -30.34 26.28
C ASN A 285 14.57 -29.21 26.35
N ASP A 286 14.80 -28.64 27.53
CA ASP A 286 15.69 -27.50 27.78
C ASP A 286 17.18 -27.78 27.53
N THR A 287 17.60 -29.05 27.47
CA THR A 287 19.00 -29.45 27.25
C THR A 287 19.26 -29.97 25.83
N PHE A 288 18.19 -30.18 25.07
CA PHE A 288 18.22 -30.67 23.69
C PHE A 288 17.32 -29.78 22.82
N PRO A 289 17.88 -28.68 22.27
CA PRO A 289 17.14 -27.60 21.61
C PRO A 289 16.64 -27.97 20.20
N TYR A 290 16.29 -29.24 19.99
CA TYR A 290 15.63 -29.72 18.78
C TYR A 290 14.11 -29.61 18.95
N THR A 291 13.41 -29.46 17.84
CA THR A 291 11.95 -29.33 17.79
C THR A 291 11.36 -30.53 17.10
N ARG A 292 10.35 -31.16 17.72
CA ARG A 292 9.62 -32.28 17.14
C ARG A 292 8.82 -31.81 15.93
N SER A 293 8.92 -32.53 14.81
CA SER A 293 7.99 -32.30 13.70
C SER A 293 6.60 -32.79 14.10
N TYR A 294 5.59 -32.03 13.74
CA TYR A 294 4.18 -32.34 13.97
C TYR A 294 3.54 -32.83 12.68
N LEU A 295 2.75 -33.91 12.79
CA LEU A 295 1.97 -34.48 11.70
C LEU A 295 0.52 -34.05 11.88
N GLU A 296 0.06 -33.19 10.99
CA GLU A 296 -1.20 -32.48 11.21
C GLU A 296 -2.42 -33.29 10.79
N ALA A 297 -2.26 -34.14 9.77
CA ALA A 297 -3.31 -35.06 9.36
C ALA A 297 -3.70 -36.01 10.50
N SER A 298 -2.73 -36.49 11.27
CA SER A 298 -2.96 -37.35 12.45
C SER A 298 -3.08 -36.57 13.76
N GLN A 299 -2.78 -35.27 13.76
CA GLN A 299 -2.66 -34.43 14.95
C GLN A 299 -1.69 -34.97 16.02
N THR A 300 -0.60 -35.61 15.59
CA THR A 300 0.39 -36.25 16.49
C THR A 300 1.79 -35.70 16.26
N TYR A 301 2.63 -35.72 17.28
CA TYR A 301 4.07 -35.52 17.09
C TYR A 301 4.66 -36.70 16.32
N SER A 302 5.54 -36.42 15.36
CA SER A 302 6.38 -37.42 14.74
C SER A 302 7.52 -37.83 15.69
N SER A 303 8.16 -38.96 15.40
CA SER A 303 9.40 -39.35 16.09
C SER A 303 10.61 -38.49 15.68
N LYS A 304 10.48 -37.65 14.65
CA LYS A 304 11.60 -36.87 14.12
C LYS A 304 11.68 -35.50 14.80
N ALA A 305 12.90 -35.10 15.14
CA ALA A 305 13.20 -33.76 15.60
C ALA A 305 14.30 -33.11 14.75
N GLY A 306 14.21 -31.81 14.54
CA GLY A 306 15.15 -31.01 13.74
C GLY A 306 15.58 -29.72 14.45
N ALA A 307 16.46 -28.97 13.80
CA ALA A 307 17.08 -27.76 14.31
C ALA A 307 16.19 -26.50 14.17
N GLY A 308 14.89 -26.64 14.39
CA GLY A 308 13.88 -25.61 14.10
C GLY A 308 14.08 -24.30 14.86
N LEU A 309 14.63 -24.31 16.08
CA LEU A 309 14.85 -23.10 16.87
C LEU A 309 15.79 -22.09 16.19
N LEU A 310 16.67 -22.54 15.28
CA LEU A 310 17.55 -21.65 14.52
C LEU A 310 16.76 -20.69 13.61
N SER A 311 15.56 -21.06 13.18
CA SER A 311 14.65 -20.19 12.42
C SER A 311 14.24 -18.91 13.20
N GLY A 312 14.47 -18.86 14.52
CA GLY A 312 14.29 -17.65 15.32
C GLY A 312 15.16 -16.47 14.85
N ALA A 313 16.32 -16.75 14.24
CA ALA A 313 17.19 -15.72 13.65
C ALA A 313 16.51 -15.00 12.47
N LEU A 314 15.79 -15.76 11.63
CA LEU A 314 15.00 -15.19 10.55
C LEU A 314 13.91 -14.29 11.14
N LEU A 315 13.06 -14.82 12.03
CA LEU A 315 11.94 -14.03 12.59
C LEU A 315 12.39 -12.76 13.31
N TYR A 316 13.56 -12.79 13.98
CA TYR A 316 14.16 -11.58 14.53
C TYR A 316 14.40 -10.50 13.46
N ARG A 317 14.85 -10.85 12.25
CA ARG A 317 15.04 -9.89 11.15
C ARG A 317 13.75 -9.22 10.67
N LEU A 318 12.57 -9.80 10.91
CA LEU A 318 11.28 -9.15 10.58
C LEU A 318 10.74 -8.31 11.71
N GLU A 319 10.85 -8.83 12.93
CA GLU A 319 10.07 -8.33 14.07
C GLU A 319 10.92 -7.65 15.14
N GLU A 320 12.24 -7.72 15.01
CA GLU A 320 13.24 -7.22 15.98
C GLU A 320 12.99 -7.75 17.41
N ASN A 321 12.29 -8.88 17.52
CA ASN A 321 11.92 -9.47 18.80
C ASN A 321 13.06 -10.34 19.34
N MET A 322 13.75 -9.82 20.36
CA MET A 322 14.86 -10.49 21.02
C MET A 322 14.54 -11.89 21.55
N THR A 323 13.27 -12.21 21.83
CA THR A 323 12.87 -13.56 22.24
C THR A 323 13.20 -14.58 21.15
N PHE A 324 12.90 -14.27 19.89
CA PHE A 324 13.18 -15.16 18.76
C PHE A 324 14.68 -15.40 18.60
N LEU A 325 15.45 -14.31 18.71
CA LEU A 325 16.90 -14.35 18.62
C LEU A 325 17.53 -15.16 19.76
N ASN A 326 17.01 -15.06 20.98
CA ASN A 326 17.52 -15.81 22.13
C ASN A 326 17.40 -17.34 21.96
N TYR A 327 16.33 -17.83 21.33
CA TYR A 327 16.21 -19.27 21.03
C TYR A 327 17.14 -19.72 19.90
N ALA A 328 17.42 -18.85 18.92
CA ALA A 328 18.46 -19.13 17.93
C ALA A 328 19.85 -19.20 18.59
N TYR A 329 20.14 -18.30 19.55
CA TYR A 329 21.35 -18.37 20.37
C TYR A 329 21.41 -19.63 21.24
N GLU A 330 20.30 -20.06 21.83
CA GLU A 330 20.21 -21.33 22.59
C GLU A 330 20.68 -22.50 21.73
N TYR A 331 20.13 -22.65 20.52
CA TYR A 331 20.54 -23.70 19.59
C TYR A 331 22.02 -23.58 19.16
N ALA A 332 22.45 -22.38 18.76
CA ALA A 332 23.81 -22.16 18.27
C ALA A 332 24.87 -22.38 19.37
N ASN A 333 24.61 -21.94 20.59
CA ASN A 333 25.49 -22.17 21.75
C ASN A 333 25.57 -23.65 22.12
N TRP A 334 24.45 -24.38 22.01
CA TRP A 334 24.45 -25.83 22.16
C TRP A 334 25.32 -26.49 21.08
N LEU A 335 25.17 -26.08 19.81
CA LEU A 335 25.89 -26.65 18.67
C LEU A 335 27.40 -26.43 18.73
N GLN A 336 27.89 -25.30 19.27
CA GLN A 336 29.32 -25.03 19.43
C GLN A 336 30.08 -26.12 20.20
N ASN A 337 29.39 -26.88 21.06
CA ASN A 337 29.96 -27.96 21.85
C ASN A 337 29.58 -29.37 21.33
N LYS A 338 29.16 -29.47 20.06
CA LYS A 338 28.71 -30.70 19.40
C LYS A 338 29.38 -30.85 18.04
N PRO A 339 29.37 -32.05 17.43
CA PRO A 339 29.76 -32.20 16.03
C PRO A 339 28.92 -31.27 15.13
N VAL A 340 29.57 -30.47 14.29
CA VAL A 340 28.87 -29.47 13.47
C VAL A 340 27.86 -30.10 12.51
N CYS A 341 28.09 -31.34 12.06
CA CYS A 341 27.16 -32.09 11.23
C CYS A 341 25.78 -32.28 11.86
N ARG A 342 25.64 -32.14 13.19
CA ARG A 342 24.33 -32.18 13.86
C ARG A 342 23.39 -31.11 13.30
N LEU A 343 23.89 -29.96 12.87
CA LEU A 343 23.12 -28.91 12.19
C LEU A 343 22.27 -29.46 11.04
N PHE A 344 22.80 -30.43 10.31
CA PHE A 344 22.21 -30.97 9.09
C PHE A 344 21.46 -32.29 9.32
N GLN A 345 21.56 -32.88 10.51
CA GLN A 345 20.90 -34.13 10.85
C GLN A 345 19.55 -33.92 11.52
N THR A 346 18.67 -34.91 11.36
CA THR A 346 17.48 -35.07 12.19
C THR A 346 17.72 -36.15 13.25
N TYR A 347 17.01 -36.07 14.36
CA TYR A 347 17.08 -37.06 15.45
C TYR A 347 15.79 -37.87 15.50
N ASP A 348 15.88 -39.20 15.52
CA ASP A 348 14.76 -40.12 15.67
C ASP A 348 14.59 -40.45 17.15
N LEU A 349 13.61 -39.83 17.79
CA LEU A 349 13.31 -39.93 19.23
C LEU A 349 12.89 -41.34 19.63
N ASP A 350 12.21 -42.08 18.76
CA ASP A 350 11.74 -43.43 19.08
C ASP A 350 12.89 -44.44 19.07
N LYS A 351 13.92 -44.18 18.26
CA LYS A 351 15.12 -45.03 18.14
C LYS A 351 16.32 -44.49 18.90
N GLU A 352 16.17 -43.33 19.53
CA GLU A 352 17.22 -42.59 20.25
C GLU A 352 18.52 -42.41 19.45
N GLN A 353 18.41 -42.23 18.12
CA GLN A 353 19.57 -42.18 17.23
C GLN A 353 19.49 -41.01 16.24
N TRP A 354 20.66 -40.61 15.76
CA TRP A 354 20.79 -39.63 14.69
C TRP A 354 20.54 -40.27 13.34
N ASN A 355 19.87 -39.54 12.44
CA ASN A 355 19.75 -39.97 11.05
C ASN A 355 21.08 -39.70 10.33
N GLU A 356 21.73 -40.76 9.87
CA GLU A 356 23.02 -40.68 9.19
C GLU A 356 22.92 -40.12 7.77
N VAL A 357 21.71 -40.10 7.18
CA VAL A 357 21.49 -39.56 5.84
C VAL A 357 21.11 -38.08 5.93
N ILE A 358 21.84 -37.24 5.22
CA ILE A 358 21.65 -35.79 5.16
C ILE A 358 20.95 -35.42 3.86
N GLU A 359 19.81 -34.74 3.99
CA GLU A 359 19.04 -34.23 2.85
C GLU A 359 19.56 -32.86 2.39
N PRO A 360 19.89 -32.68 1.09
CA PRO A 360 20.46 -31.43 0.57
C PRO A 360 19.67 -30.16 0.87
N SER A 361 18.34 -30.19 0.68
CA SER A 361 17.48 -29.02 0.88
C SER A 361 17.39 -28.61 2.35
N TYR A 362 17.18 -29.58 3.25
CA TYR A 362 17.14 -29.33 4.69
C TYR A 362 18.47 -28.76 5.19
N ALA A 363 19.60 -29.37 4.80
CA ALA A 363 20.92 -28.89 5.20
C ALA A 363 21.19 -27.47 4.70
N SER A 364 20.77 -27.14 3.47
CA SER A 364 20.93 -25.81 2.87
C SER A 364 20.14 -24.76 3.64
N ILE A 365 18.89 -25.06 4.02
CA ILE A 365 18.07 -24.16 4.85
C ILE A 365 18.76 -23.88 6.19
N ARG A 366 19.30 -24.91 6.85
CA ARG A 366 19.98 -24.73 8.15
C ARG A 366 21.28 -23.95 8.03
N LEU A 367 22.02 -24.11 6.93
CA LEU A 367 23.19 -23.29 6.66
C LEU A 367 22.80 -21.83 6.40
N LEU A 368 21.74 -21.58 5.63
CA LEU A 368 21.21 -20.24 5.38
C LEU A 368 20.78 -19.53 6.68
N GLU A 369 20.03 -20.21 7.55
CA GLU A 369 19.64 -19.64 8.84
C GLU A 369 20.85 -19.33 9.75
N LEU A 370 21.89 -20.17 9.71
CA LEU A 370 23.13 -19.89 10.43
C LEU A 370 23.89 -18.70 9.83
N CYS A 371 23.82 -18.48 8.51
CA CYS A 371 24.33 -17.26 7.87
C CYS A 371 23.62 -16.03 8.43
N VAL A 372 22.29 -16.07 8.52
CA VAL A 372 21.48 -14.98 9.07
C VAL A 372 21.85 -14.71 10.53
N LEU A 373 21.93 -15.76 11.36
CA LEU A 373 22.34 -15.61 12.75
C LEU A 373 23.73 -14.98 12.90
N THR A 374 24.67 -15.39 12.04
CA THR A 374 26.04 -14.87 12.04
C THR A 374 26.10 -13.42 11.57
N GLY A 375 25.26 -13.05 10.60
CA GLY A 375 25.09 -11.65 10.17
C GLY A 375 24.54 -10.76 11.29
N ILE A 376 23.71 -11.31 12.18
CA ILE A 376 23.22 -10.59 13.38
C ILE A 376 24.28 -10.55 14.48
N ASN A 377 25.04 -11.64 14.66
CA ASN A 377 26.04 -11.77 15.71
C ASN A 377 27.29 -12.51 15.20
N SER A 378 28.34 -11.73 14.97
CA SER A 378 29.63 -12.20 14.45
C SER A 378 30.39 -13.14 15.40
N SER A 379 29.98 -13.32 16.66
CA SER A 379 30.59 -14.35 17.53
C SER A 379 30.39 -15.78 17.01
N TYR A 380 29.42 -16.01 16.11
CA TYR A 380 29.16 -17.29 15.48
C TYR A 380 29.93 -17.52 14.17
N THR A 381 30.79 -16.58 13.73
CA THR A 381 31.58 -16.70 12.48
C THR A 381 32.38 -18.01 12.40
N ASN A 382 33.01 -18.43 13.50
CA ASN A 382 33.77 -19.69 13.53
C ASN A 382 32.85 -20.92 13.36
N LEU A 383 31.67 -20.89 13.98
CA LEU A 383 30.68 -21.96 13.84
C LEU A 383 30.17 -22.05 12.40
N LEU A 384 29.86 -20.91 11.79
CA LEU A 384 29.45 -20.83 10.38
C LEU A 384 30.55 -21.33 9.44
N ALA A 385 31.81 -20.94 9.66
CA ALA A 385 32.94 -21.41 8.87
C ALA A 385 33.05 -22.94 8.91
N SER A 386 33.05 -23.54 10.11
CA SER A 386 33.08 -24.99 10.26
C SER A 386 31.85 -25.67 9.65
N ALA A 387 30.67 -25.06 9.75
CA ALA A 387 29.45 -25.60 9.16
C ALA A 387 29.48 -25.57 7.63
N ALA A 388 29.95 -24.49 7.02
CA ALA A 388 30.03 -24.35 5.57
C ALA A 388 31.09 -25.28 4.95
N GLU A 389 32.22 -25.48 5.63
CA GLU A 389 33.23 -26.47 5.26
C GLU A 389 32.66 -27.88 5.34
N ASN A 390 32.05 -28.25 6.47
CA ASN A 390 31.46 -29.57 6.65
C ASN A 390 30.30 -29.84 5.67
N PHE A 391 29.47 -28.83 5.39
CA PHE A 391 28.43 -28.90 4.36
C PHE A 391 29.02 -29.21 2.98
N SER A 392 30.08 -28.49 2.61
CA SER A 392 30.76 -28.69 1.33
C SER A 392 31.39 -30.08 1.24
N ASP A 393 32.03 -30.55 2.31
CA ASP A 393 32.68 -31.86 2.33
C ASP A 393 31.69 -33.03 2.30
N ILE A 394 30.49 -32.86 2.89
CA ILE A 394 29.49 -33.93 2.91
C ILE A 394 28.66 -33.95 1.62
N LEU A 395 28.16 -32.79 1.18
CA LEU A 395 27.10 -32.72 0.17
C LEU A 395 27.61 -32.35 -1.23
N VAL A 396 28.78 -31.70 -1.36
CA VAL A 396 29.29 -31.24 -2.66
C VAL A 396 30.32 -32.23 -3.21
N GLN A 397 29.90 -33.00 -4.22
CA GLN A 397 30.70 -34.04 -4.85
C GLN A 397 31.67 -33.44 -5.88
N LYS A 398 32.95 -33.78 -5.74
CA LYS A 398 34.07 -33.30 -6.57
C LYS A 398 34.54 -34.40 -7.53
N PRO A 399 35.10 -34.06 -8.71
CA PRO A 399 35.47 -32.71 -9.19
C PRO A 399 34.35 -31.90 -9.85
N GLU A 400 33.15 -32.46 -10.02
CA GLU A 400 32.11 -31.82 -10.81
C GLU A 400 31.25 -30.80 -10.05
N TYR A 401 31.45 -30.69 -8.72
CA TYR A 401 30.74 -29.76 -7.84
C TYR A 401 29.21 -29.92 -7.91
N ARG A 402 28.75 -31.15 -7.70
CA ARG A 402 27.32 -31.51 -7.70
C ARG A 402 26.81 -31.81 -6.30
N MET A 403 25.63 -31.32 -5.99
CA MET A 403 25.03 -31.52 -4.68
C MET A 403 24.31 -32.87 -4.59
N ALA A 404 24.80 -33.77 -3.75
CA ALA A 404 24.23 -35.11 -3.59
C ALA A 404 23.66 -35.31 -2.19
N LYS A 405 22.64 -36.16 -2.11
CA LYS A 405 22.23 -36.74 -0.83
C LYS A 405 23.33 -37.69 -0.35
N ALA A 406 23.76 -37.55 0.89
CA ALA A 406 24.94 -38.25 1.39
C ALA A 406 24.80 -38.68 2.85
N TYR A 407 25.61 -39.67 3.23
CA TYR A 407 25.85 -40.00 4.63
C TYR A 407 26.74 -38.92 5.28
N VAL A 408 26.76 -38.84 6.61
CA VAL A 408 27.61 -37.88 7.38
C VAL A 408 29.10 -37.95 7.01
N ASN A 409 29.58 -39.07 6.46
CA ASN A 409 30.96 -39.23 6.00
C ASN A 409 31.20 -38.71 4.56
N GLY A 410 30.21 -38.10 3.91
CA GLY A 410 30.27 -37.58 2.55
C GLY A 410 30.03 -38.60 1.43
N THR A 411 29.79 -39.87 1.77
CA THR A 411 29.48 -40.89 0.75
C THR A 411 28.07 -40.66 0.21
N PRO A 412 27.87 -40.51 -1.11
CA PRO A 412 26.54 -40.38 -1.69
C PRO A 412 25.65 -41.59 -1.39
N THR A 413 24.35 -41.35 -1.16
CA THR A 413 23.38 -42.45 -0.98
C THR A 413 22.91 -43.06 -2.29
N ASP A 414 22.98 -42.28 -3.36
CA ASP A 414 22.64 -42.64 -4.73
C ASP A 414 23.60 -41.91 -5.69
N ASP A 415 23.54 -42.28 -6.97
CA ASP A 415 24.34 -41.67 -8.03
C ASP A 415 23.57 -40.56 -8.77
N ILE A 416 22.46 -40.06 -8.20
CA ILE A 416 21.54 -39.12 -8.83
C ILE A 416 21.57 -37.78 -8.10
N THR A 417 21.48 -36.69 -8.87
CA THR A 417 21.32 -35.34 -8.34
C THR A 417 20.28 -34.57 -9.12
N TYR A 418 19.61 -33.65 -8.44
CA TYR A 418 18.53 -32.84 -8.99
C TYR A 418 18.93 -31.37 -9.06
N ALA A 419 18.42 -30.65 -10.06
CA ALA A 419 18.69 -29.23 -10.24
C ALA A 419 18.23 -28.39 -9.02
N ASN A 420 17.16 -28.81 -8.34
CA ASN A 420 16.67 -28.13 -7.14
C ASN A 420 17.63 -28.28 -5.95
N TRP A 421 18.23 -29.47 -5.76
CA TRP A 421 19.25 -29.67 -4.73
C TRP A 421 20.46 -28.79 -5.02
N GLN A 422 20.95 -28.81 -6.26
CA GLN A 422 22.03 -27.93 -6.71
C GLN A 422 21.72 -26.45 -6.41
N ALA A 423 20.51 -25.99 -6.72
CA ALA A 423 20.08 -24.62 -6.49
C ALA A 423 20.14 -24.22 -5.00
N TRP A 424 19.63 -25.07 -4.10
CA TRP A 424 19.70 -24.82 -2.66
C TRP A 424 21.15 -24.77 -2.15
N GLY A 425 22.03 -25.63 -2.65
CA GLY A 425 23.46 -25.61 -2.30
C GLY A 425 24.19 -24.36 -2.80
N ILE A 426 23.91 -23.93 -4.04
CA ILE A 426 24.41 -22.67 -4.59
C ILE A 426 23.99 -21.50 -3.70
N ALA A 427 22.70 -21.41 -3.36
CA ALA A 427 22.16 -20.34 -2.51
C ALA A 427 22.86 -20.30 -1.14
N ALA A 428 22.97 -21.45 -0.47
CA ALA A 428 23.57 -21.55 0.86
C ALA A 428 25.06 -21.18 0.86
N LEU A 429 25.84 -21.70 -0.09
CA LEU A 429 27.28 -21.42 -0.15
C LEU A 429 27.58 -20.00 -0.65
N SER A 430 26.75 -19.43 -1.52
CA SER A 430 26.89 -18.03 -1.94
C SER A 430 26.67 -17.07 -0.78
N TYR A 431 25.70 -17.37 0.09
CA TYR A 431 25.47 -16.52 1.26
C TYR A 431 26.55 -16.74 2.33
N ALA A 432 26.92 -17.99 2.59
CA ALA A 432 27.99 -18.30 3.53
C ALA A 432 29.33 -17.68 3.13
N SER A 433 29.69 -17.73 1.83
CA SER A 433 30.92 -17.10 1.33
C SER A 433 30.92 -15.59 1.52
N TYR A 434 29.76 -14.95 1.32
CA TYR A 434 29.58 -13.51 1.55
C TYR A 434 29.75 -13.14 3.02
N VAL A 435 29.03 -13.80 3.93
CA VAL A 435 29.08 -13.52 5.37
C VAL A 435 30.47 -13.78 5.96
N LEU A 436 31.15 -14.83 5.48
CA LEU A 436 32.49 -15.19 5.94
C LEU A 436 33.62 -14.45 5.21
N ALA A 437 33.32 -13.71 4.14
CA ALA A 437 34.31 -13.21 3.18
C ALA A 437 35.31 -14.31 2.72
N ASN A 438 34.79 -15.52 2.43
CA ASN A 438 35.59 -16.70 2.13
C ASN A 438 35.62 -17.01 0.62
N SER A 439 36.75 -16.70 -0.02
CA SER A 439 36.95 -16.89 -1.46
C SER A 439 36.92 -18.34 -1.92
N THR A 440 37.24 -19.30 -1.04
CA THR A 440 37.20 -20.74 -1.38
C THR A 440 35.76 -21.21 -1.51
N LEU A 441 34.90 -20.82 -0.56
CA LEU A 441 33.46 -21.12 -0.63
C LEU A 441 32.80 -20.38 -1.79
N GLU A 442 33.24 -19.15 -2.07
CA GLU A 442 32.79 -18.38 -3.24
C GLU A 442 33.10 -19.11 -4.55
N ASP A 443 34.33 -19.59 -4.71
CA ASP A 443 34.76 -20.37 -5.88
C ASP A 443 33.98 -21.69 -6.01
N ILE A 444 33.73 -22.40 -4.90
CA ILE A 444 32.87 -23.60 -4.89
C ILE A 444 31.47 -23.25 -5.41
N ALA A 445 30.84 -22.20 -4.88
CA ALA A 445 29.50 -21.79 -5.30
C ALA A 445 29.45 -21.37 -6.78
N ILE A 446 30.45 -20.62 -7.27
CA ILE A 446 30.56 -20.26 -8.68
C ILE A 446 30.72 -21.51 -9.56
N ARG A 447 31.56 -22.48 -9.15
CA ARG A 447 31.72 -23.74 -9.90
C ARG A 447 30.44 -24.58 -9.89
N MET A 448 29.69 -24.58 -8.79
CA MET A 448 28.37 -25.23 -8.74
C MET A 448 27.39 -24.61 -9.76
N CYS A 449 27.41 -23.29 -9.96
CA CYS A 449 26.63 -22.61 -11.00
C CYS A 449 27.06 -23.01 -12.43
N LEU A 450 28.37 -23.04 -12.66
CA LEU A 450 28.93 -23.17 -14.02
C LEU A 450 29.05 -24.64 -14.48
N ASN A 451 29.24 -25.58 -13.56
CA ASN A 451 29.42 -27.00 -13.88
C ASN A 451 28.11 -27.80 -13.98
N TRP A 452 26.97 -27.21 -13.58
CA TRP A 452 25.69 -27.85 -13.85
C TRP A 452 25.48 -27.94 -15.37
N THR A 453 25.15 -29.13 -15.86
CA THR A 453 25.05 -29.37 -17.30
C THR A 453 23.82 -28.66 -17.87
N LEU A 454 24.01 -27.85 -18.92
CA LEU A 454 22.93 -27.36 -19.77
C LEU A 454 22.88 -28.15 -21.07
N SER A 455 21.74 -28.14 -21.73
CA SER A 455 21.60 -28.59 -23.12
C SER A 455 22.14 -27.56 -24.11
N ASP A 456 22.14 -27.94 -25.40
CA ASP A 456 22.53 -27.06 -26.52
C ASP A 456 21.59 -25.84 -26.70
N ILE A 457 20.47 -25.81 -25.97
CA ILE A 457 19.48 -24.73 -25.98
C ILE A 457 19.42 -23.98 -24.63
N ASP A 458 20.49 -24.09 -23.83
CA ASP A 458 20.69 -23.39 -22.55
C ASP A 458 19.68 -23.73 -21.44
N LEU A 459 18.89 -24.81 -21.59
CA LEU A 459 18.07 -25.33 -20.51
C LEU A 459 18.92 -26.20 -19.57
N PRO A 460 18.82 -26.04 -18.23
CA PRO A 460 19.45 -26.95 -17.31
C PRO A 460 18.81 -28.33 -17.41
N TYR A 461 19.60 -29.38 -17.26
CA TYR A 461 19.02 -30.70 -17.05
C TYR A 461 18.40 -30.80 -15.67
N GLY A 462 17.18 -31.30 -15.58
CA GLY A 462 16.46 -31.40 -14.31
C GLY A 462 17.09 -32.42 -13.36
N VAL A 463 17.63 -33.50 -13.93
CA VAL A 463 18.24 -34.60 -13.17
C VAL A 463 19.48 -35.11 -13.92
N LEU A 464 20.55 -35.36 -13.17
CA LEU A 464 21.84 -35.84 -13.67
C LEU A 464 22.34 -36.98 -12.81
N TYR A 465 23.17 -37.83 -13.40
CA TYR A 465 24.06 -38.67 -12.61
C TYR A 465 25.18 -37.82 -12.01
N LEU A 466 25.78 -38.25 -10.91
CA LEU A 466 26.87 -37.51 -10.24
C LEU A 466 28.11 -37.32 -11.12
N ASN A 467 28.33 -38.21 -12.11
CA ASN A 467 29.38 -38.05 -13.12
C ASN A 467 29.01 -37.03 -14.23
N GLY A 468 27.78 -36.53 -14.26
CA GLY A 468 27.29 -35.51 -15.18
C GLY A 468 26.58 -36.04 -16.40
N THR A 469 26.46 -37.36 -16.54
CA THR A 469 25.66 -37.93 -17.62
C THR A 469 24.18 -37.71 -17.36
N LEU A 470 23.43 -37.65 -18.46
CA LEU A 470 22.01 -37.36 -18.44
C LEU A 470 21.22 -38.50 -17.81
N GLN A 471 20.35 -38.17 -16.87
CA GLN A 471 19.24 -39.03 -16.50
C GLN A 471 18.00 -38.52 -17.22
N THR A 472 17.32 -39.39 -17.98
CA THR A 472 16.14 -38.98 -18.76
C THR A 472 14.97 -38.64 -17.85
N TYR A 473 14.75 -37.34 -17.65
CA TYR A 473 13.60 -36.79 -16.94
C TYR A 473 13.28 -35.39 -17.48
N GLY A 474 12.01 -34.99 -17.47
CA GLY A 474 11.59 -33.66 -17.90
C GLY A 474 12.09 -32.55 -16.98
N LEU A 475 12.22 -31.34 -17.49
CA LEU A 475 12.56 -30.16 -16.72
C LEU A 475 11.29 -29.47 -16.25
N LYS A 476 11.07 -29.45 -14.93
CA LYS A 476 9.93 -28.78 -14.30
C LYS A 476 10.18 -27.28 -14.20
N GLU A 477 9.16 -26.50 -14.51
CA GLU A 477 9.17 -25.04 -14.46
C GLU A 477 9.55 -24.50 -13.09
N ASP A 478 8.97 -25.07 -12.03
CA ASP A 478 9.07 -24.60 -10.66
C ASP A 478 10.24 -25.22 -9.90
N GLN A 479 10.20 -26.54 -9.71
CA GLN A 479 11.12 -27.27 -8.86
C GLN A 479 12.53 -27.21 -9.42
N HIS A 480 12.70 -27.38 -10.73
CA HIS A 480 14.02 -27.48 -11.34
C HIS A 480 14.49 -26.15 -11.92
N PHE A 481 13.74 -25.58 -12.87
CA PHE A 481 14.16 -24.39 -13.60
C PHE A 481 14.13 -23.13 -12.72
N GLY A 482 12.98 -22.82 -12.11
CA GLY A 482 12.77 -21.62 -11.31
C GLY A 482 13.77 -21.51 -10.15
N HIS A 483 13.93 -22.57 -9.34
CA HIS A 483 14.94 -22.57 -8.28
C HIS A 483 16.37 -22.40 -8.82
N TYR A 484 16.73 -23.07 -9.91
CA TYR A 484 18.08 -22.97 -10.45
C TYR A 484 18.39 -21.55 -10.92
N LEU A 485 17.46 -20.90 -11.63
CA LEU A 485 17.66 -19.51 -12.06
C LEU A 485 17.76 -18.55 -10.86
N LEU A 486 16.88 -18.68 -9.86
CA LEU A 486 16.96 -17.89 -8.62
C LEU A 486 18.29 -18.08 -7.87
N ALA A 487 18.85 -19.30 -7.89
CA ALA A 487 20.13 -19.58 -7.27
C ALA A 487 21.30 -18.93 -8.02
N LEU A 488 21.27 -18.90 -9.35
CA LEU A 488 22.24 -18.15 -10.15
C LEU A 488 22.18 -16.65 -9.83
N GLU A 489 20.97 -16.10 -9.71
CA GLU A 489 20.73 -14.69 -9.39
C GLU A 489 21.21 -14.33 -7.98
N MET A 490 20.95 -15.19 -7.00
CA MET A 490 21.46 -15.03 -5.64
C MET A 490 22.99 -15.12 -5.60
N ASN A 491 23.60 -16.05 -6.36
CA ASN A 491 25.06 -16.10 -6.48
C ASN A 491 25.62 -14.82 -7.12
N TYR A 492 24.99 -14.31 -8.18
CA TYR A 492 25.40 -13.05 -8.81
C TYR A 492 25.26 -11.87 -7.84
N TYR A 493 24.19 -11.81 -7.04
CA TYR A 493 23.99 -10.77 -6.04
C TYR A 493 25.18 -10.68 -5.07
N PHE A 494 25.61 -11.82 -4.51
CA PHE A 494 26.66 -11.86 -3.50
C PHE A 494 28.08 -11.80 -4.06
N THR A 495 28.33 -12.37 -5.24
CA THR A 495 29.69 -12.47 -5.82
C THR A 495 30.00 -11.42 -6.88
N GLN A 496 28.96 -10.83 -7.48
CA GLN A 496 29.07 -9.96 -8.66
C GLN A 496 29.80 -10.64 -9.84
N ASN A 497 29.83 -11.97 -9.89
CA ASN A 497 30.54 -12.72 -10.92
C ASN A 497 29.88 -12.54 -12.30
N THR A 498 30.63 -11.99 -13.25
CA THR A 498 30.11 -11.68 -14.60
C THR A 498 29.84 -12.92 -15.45
N THR A 499 30.54 -14.03 -15.22
CA THR A 499 30.30 -15.29 -15.93
C THR A 499 28.96 -15.89 -15.50
N VAL A 500 28.67 -15.88 -14.20
CA VAL A 500 27.35 -16.25 -13.67
C VAL A 500 26.27 -15.28 -14.16
N LYS A 501 26.56 -13.98 -14.24
CA LYS A 501 25.65 -12.99 -14.83
C LYS A 501 25.25 -13.34 -16.28
N ASN A 502 26.21 -13.76 -17.11
CA ASN A 502 25.94 -14.19 -18.48
C ASN A 502 25.15 -15.50 -18.51
N ARG A 503 25.47 -16.45 -17.62
CA ARG A 503 24.71 -17.69 -17.45
C ARG A 503 23.22 -17.42 -17.14
N ILE A 504 22.93 -16.44 -16.29
CA ILE A 504 21.54 -16.01 -15.99
C ILE A 504 20.84 -15.58 -17.27
N LYS A 505 21.50 -14.79 -18.13
CA LYS A 505 20.93 -14.32 -19.39
C LYS A 505 20.51 -15.47 -20.30
N ASP A 506 21.40 -16.45 -20.47
CA ASP A 506 21.19 -17.59 -21.38
C ASP A 506 20.05 -18.48 -20.86
N VAL A 507 20.11 -18.83 -19.56
CA VAL A 507 19.09 -19.66 -18.90
C VAL A 507 17.73 -18.96 -18.84
N ALA A 508 17.68 -17.66 -18.50
CA ALA A 508 16.44 -16.89 -18.48
C ALA A 508 15.79 -16.78 -19.86
N TRP A 509 16.60 -16.60 -20.91
CA TRP A 509 16.09 -16.60 -22.29
C TRP A 509 15.51 -17.96 -22.67
N ALA A 510 16.22 -19.05 -22.41
CA ALA A 510 15.76 -20.41 -22.66
C ALA A 510 14.46 -20.70 -21.91
N GLY A 511 14.40 -20.39 -20.61
CA GLY A 511 13.18 -20.53 -19.80
C GLY A 511 12.00 -19.78 -20.38
N ALA A 512 12.20 -18.49 -20.64
CA ALA A 512 11.19 -17.63 -21.23
C ALA A 512 10.74 -18.14 -22.60
N GLN A 513 11.58 -18.82 -23.38
CA GLN A 513 11.27 -19.30 -24.72
C GLN A 513 10.54 -20.65 -24.73
N TYR A 514 11.08 -21.65 -24.04
CA TYR A 514 10.65 -23.04 -24.18
C TYR A 514 9.48 -23.41 -23.27
N PHE A 515 9.43 -22.84 -22.06
CA PHE A 515 8.27 -23.01 -21.17
C PHE A 515 7.07 -22.18 -21.60
N TRP A 516 7.27 -21.12 -22.39
CA TRP A 516 6.20 -20.21 -22.76
C TRP A 516 5.29 -20.80 -23.82
N ASN A 517 4.05 -21.05 -23.44
CA ASN A 517 3.01 -21.54 -24.33
C ASN A 517 2.10 -20.39 -24.77
N THR A 518 1.92 -20.28 -26.09
CA THR A 518 0.99 -19.35 -26.74
C THR A 518 -0.11 -20.05 -27.53
N SER A 519 -0.20 -21.39 -27.46
CA SER A 519 -1.20 -22.15 -28.22
C SER A 519 -2.62 -21.96 -27.68
N ASP A 520 -2.74 -21.51 -26.43
CA ASP A 520 -4.02 -21.25 -25.79
C ASP A 520 -4.37 -19.76 -25.87
N ASN A 521 -5.67 -19.43 -25.81
CA ASN A 521 -6.17 -18.04 -25.77
C ASN A 521 -5.60 -17.19 -24.61
N ASP A 522 -4.84 -17.81 -23.71
CA ASP A 522 -4.29 -17.23 -22.51
C ASP A 522 -2.87 -17.80 -22.31
N PRO A 523 -1.84 -17.01 -22.68
CA PRO A 523 -0.46 -17.48 -22.69
C PRO A 523 0.09 -17.60 -21.27
N ARG A 524 0.99 -18.57 -21.07
CA ARG A 524 1.46 -19.00 -19.75
C ARG A 524 2.73 -19.85 -19.83
N PHE A 525 3.36 -20.10 -18.69
CA PHE A 525 4.35 -21.16 -18.55
C PHE A 525 3.69 -22.53 -18.36
N VAL A 526 4.32 -23.53 -18.96
CA VAL A 526 3.90 -24.93 -18.87
C VAL A 526 4.67 -25.66 -17.80
N TYR A 527 4.12 -26.73 -17.24
CA TYR A 527 4.76 -27.43 -16.15
C TYR A 527 6.09 -28.11 -16.54
N LEU A 528 6.13 -28.79 -17.70
CA LEU A 528 7.25 -29.68 -18.03
C LEU A 528 7.71 -29.54 -19.48
N VAL A 529 9.01 -29.37 -19.68
CA VAL A 529 9.65 -29.38 -21.00
C VAL A 529 10.76 -30.42 -21.09
N ASN A 530 11.09 -30.87 -22.29
CA ASN A 530 12.28 -31.66 -22.55
C ASN A 530 13.50 -30.72 -22.55
N ALA A 531 14.43 -30.88 -21.61
CA ALA A 531 15.61 -30.01 -21.52
C ALA A 531 16.48 -30.04 -22.79
N SER A 532 16.55 -31.17 -23.50
CA SER A 532 17.38 -31.30 -24.70
C SER A 532 16.77 -30.65 -25.94
N SER A 533 15.46 -30.82 -26.16
CA SER A 533 14.78 -30.36 -27.38
C SER A 533 13.95 -29.09 -27.20
N GLY A 534 13.62 -28.73 -25.96
CA GLY A 534 12.69 -27.64 -25.63
C GLY A 534 11.22 -27.98 -25.90
N GLU A 535 10.93 -29.24 -26.25
CA GLU A 535 9.57 -29.72 -26.49
C GLU A 535 8.74 -29.66 -25.19
N GLN A 536 7.53 -29.09 -25.26
CA GLN A 536 6.61 -29.06 -24.13
C GLN A 536 5.99 -30.45 -23.93
N ILE A 537 6.36 -31.12 -22.83
CA ILE A 537 5.92 -32.49 -22.51
C ILE A 537 4.57 -32.45 -21.79
N ASP A 538 4.44 -31.54 -20.82
CA ASP A 538 3.22 -31.31 -20.06
C ASP A 538 2.86 -29.84 -20.15
N THR A 539 1.74 -29.55 -20.82
CA THR A 539 1.23 -28.19 -21.10
C THR A 539 0.28 -27.66 -20.01
N GLY A 540 0.08 -28.43 -18.95
CA GLY A 540 -0.61 -27.97 -17.74
C GLY A 540 0.20 -26.92 -16.99
N SER A 541 -0.40 -26.36 -15.95
CA SER A 541 0.29 -25.47 -15.00
C SER A 541 0.18 -26.04 -13.60
N VAL A 542 1.22 -25.83 -12.77
CA VAL A 542 1.32 -26.38 -11.41
C VAL A 542 1.47 -25.31 -10.36
N HIS A 543 1.29 -25.70 -9.11
CA HIS A 543 1.35 -24.85 -7.92
C HIS A 543 2.63 -24.02 -7.73
N GLY A 544 3.75 -24.39 -8.34
CA GLY A 544 5.00 -23.66 -8.20
C GLY A 544 5.17 -22.48 -9.17
N PHE A 545 4.12 -22.08 -9.90
CA PHE A 545 4.17 -21.09 -10.99
C PHE A 545 4.69 -19.68 -10.60
N GLY A 546 4.90 -19.34 -9.32
CA GLY A 546 5.56 -18.08 -8.96
C GLY A 546 7.10 -18.10 -9.05
N TYR A 547 7.74 -19.27 -9.07
CA TYR A 547 9.21 -19.35 -9.04
C TYR A 547 9.84 -18.88 -10.35
N ILE A 548 9.33 -19.34 -11.49
CA ILE A 548 9.82 -18.86 -12.79
C ILE A 548 9.48 -17.38 -13.00
N ASP A 549 8.31 -16.94 -12.53
CA ASP A 549 7.88 -15.55 -12.62
C ASP A 549 8.84 -14.63 -11.88
N GLU A 550 9.14 -14.95 -10.61
CA GLU A 550 10.09 -14.19 -9.81
C GLU A 550 11.48 -14.18 -10.44
N ALA A 551 11.96 -15.34 -10.90
CA ALA A 551 13.25 -15.46 -11.55
C ALA A 551 13.33 -14.60 -12.82
N LEU A 552 12.29 -14.59 -13.66
CA LEU A 552 12.27 -13.76 -14.86
C LEU A 552 12.14 -12.26 -14.56
N ILE A 553 11.47 -11.88 -13.46
CA ILE A 553 11.45 -10.49 -12.98
C ILE A 553 12.85 -10.08 -12.48
N GLN A 554 13.55 -10.95 -11.74
CA GLN A 554 14.93 -10.72 -11.30
C GLN A 554 15.89 -10.59 -12.49
N ALA A 555 15.83 -11.51 -13.45
CA ALA A 555 16.58 -11.43 -14.69
C ALA A 555 16.30 -10.12 -15.45
N TYR A 556 15.04 -9.67 -15.49
CA TYR A 556 14.68 -8.37 -16.06
C TYR A 556 15.38 -7.22 -15.34
N LEU A 557 15.40 -7.22 -14.01
CA LEU A 557 16.11 -6.18 -13.23
C LEU A 557 17.63 -6.21 -13.42
N ILE A 558 18.20 -7.36 -13.82
CA ILE A 558 19.64 -7.51 -14.10
C ILE A 558 20.02 -7.04 -15.51
N TRP A 559 19.15 -7.25 -16.51
CA TRP A 559 19.47 -7.08 -17.94
C TRP A 559 18.56 -6.13 -18.72
N GLY A 560 17.43 -5.72 -18.18
CA GLY A 560 16.45 -4.83 -18.82
C GLY A 560 15.61 -5.47 -19.93
N ASN A 561 15.53 -6.80 -20.01
CA ASN A 561 14.77 -7.46 -21.08
C ASN A 561 13.27 -7.53 -20.78
N GLU A 562 12.50 -6.62 -21.37
CA GLU A 562 11.06 -6.49 -21.14
C GLU A 562 10.23 -7.73 -21.52
N THR A 563 10.76 -8.62 -22.37
CA THR A 563 10.07 -9.87 -22.73
C THR A 563 9.92 -10.78 -21.51
N TRP A 564 10.95 -10.85 -20.65
CA TRP A 564 10.93 -11.67 -19.44
C TRP A 564 9.88 -11.18 -18.46
N LEU A 565 9.89 -9.87 -18.16
CA LEU A 565 8.88 -9.23 -17.30
C LEU A 565 7.48 -9.39 -17.88
N THR A 566 7.31 -9.18 -19.20
CA THR A 566 6.00 -9.29 -19.85
C THR A 566 5.44 -10.71 -19.75
N ARG A 567 6.28 -11.74 -19.91
CA ARG A 567 5.85 -13.13 -19.80
C ARG A 567 5.51 -13.50 -18.35
N ALA A 568 6.35 -13.15 -17.39
CA ALA A 568 6.06 -13.37 -15.97
C ALA A 568 4.76 -12.69 -15.52
N ARG A 569 4.57 -11.41 -15.90
CA ARG A 569 3.33 -10.67 -15.63
C ARG A 569 2.10 -11.35 -16.25
N LYS A 570 2.20 -11.78 -17.51
CA LYS A 570 1.09 -12.42 -18.22
C LYS A 570 0.79 -13.81 -17.66
N ASP A 571 1.79 -14.56 -17.23
CA ASP A 571 1.58 -15.84 -16.56
C ASP A 571 0.80 -15.61 -15.26
N PHE A 572 1.27 -14.72 -14.39
CA PHE A 572 0.55 -14.36 -13.17
C PHE A 572 -0.89 -13.88 -13.44
N GLU A 573 -1.09 -13.02 -14.44
CA GLU A 573 -2.42 -12.59 -14.86
C GLU A 573 -3.31 -13.76 -15.33
N SER A 574 -2.73 -14.70 -16.07
CA SER A 574 -3.40 -15.91 -16.53
C SER A 574 -3.75 -16.82 -15.36
N GLN A 575 -2.79 -17.16 -14.51
CA GLN A 575 -2.97 -18.16 -13.46
C GLN A 575 -3.78 -17.65 -12.27
N VAL A 576 -3.50 -16.43 -11.81
CA VAL A 576 -4.05 -15.86 -10.57
C VAL A 576 -5.21 -14.94 -10.87
N ILE A 577 -5.01 -13.94 -11.73
CA ILE A 577 -6.05 -12.91 -11.96
C ILE A 577 -7.25 -13.47 -12.71
N LYS A 578 -7.04 -14.33 -13.70
CA LYS A 578 -8.13 -15.10 -14.34
C LYS A 578 -8.56 -16.32 -13.52
N GLU A 579 -8.01 -16.48 -12.31
CA GLU A 579 -8.36 -17.50 -11.32
C GLU A 579 -8.26 -18.91 -11.86
N ARG A 580 -7.26 -19.14 -12.70
CA ARG A 580 -7.09 -20.40 -13.42
C ARG A 580 -6.52 -21.50 -12.55
N LEU A 581 -5.59 -21.16 -11.67
CA LEU A 581 -5.05 -22.08 -10.67
C LEU A 581 -5.66 -21.85 -9.29
N LEU A 582 -6.65 -20.96 -9.16
CA LEU A 582 -7.25 -20.67 -7.87
C LEU A 582 -8.49 -21.52 -7.60
N THR A 583 -8.54 -22.14 -6.43
CA THR A 583 -9.75 -22.69 -5.84
C THR A 583 -9.83 -22.21 -4.40
N VAL A 584 -10.92 -21.52 -4.07
CA VAL A 584 -11.06 -20.88 -2.75
C VAL A 584 -9.88 -19.92 -2.47
N ASP A 585 -9.41 -19.22 -3.50
CA ASP A 585 -8.25 -18.32 -3.46
C ASP A 585 -6.93 -18.98 -3.05
N LEU A 586 -6.87 -20.32 -3.06
CA LEU A 586 -5.65 -21.10 -2.91
C LEU A 586 -5.15 -21.62 -4.26
N ILE A 587 -3.84 -21.74 -4.42
CA ILE A 587 -3.24 -22.31 -5.62
C ILE A 587 -3.34 -23.83 -5.62
N ASN A 588 -4.03 -24.38 -6.62
CA ASN A 588 -4.14 -25.81 -6.83
C ASN A 588 -2.84 -26.44 -7.31
N HIS A 589 -2.68 -27.73 -7.03
CA HIS A 589 -1.47 -28.47 -7.37
C HIS A 589 -1.20 -28.46 -8.88
N TYR A 590 -2.22 -28.73 -9.69
CA TYR A 590 -2.07 -28.91 -11.12
C TYR A 590 -3.40 -28.64 -11.85
N ARG A 591 -3.31 -28.07 -13.04
CA ARG A 591 -4.42 -27.94 -13.98
C ARG A 591 -3.97 -28.34 -15.37
N ASP A 592 -4.71 -29.28 -15.97
CA ASP A 592 -4.52 -29.70 -17.35
C ASP A 592 -4.73 -28.53 -18.33
N GLY A 593 -4.03 -28.55 -19.47
CA GLY A 593 -4.18 -27.55 -20.53
C GLY A 593 -5.63 -27.41 -21.06
N GLY A 594 -6.50 -28.40 -20.82
CA GLY A 594 -7.92 -28.44 -21.19
C GLY A 594 -8.89 -27.66 -20.28
N GLN A 595 -8.40 -26.74 -19.44
CA GLN A 595 -9.19 -25.92 -18.50
C GLN A 595 -9.93 -26.65 -17.36
N THR A 596 -10.04 -27.98 -17.34
CA THR A 596 -10.64 -28.69 -16.21
C THR A 596 -9.62 -28.94 -15.11
N MET A 597 -10.01 -28.65 -13.87
CA MET A 597 -9.30 -29.15 -12.68
C MET A 597 -9.32 -30.67 -12.72
N GLN A 598 -8.16 -31.32 -12.63
CA GLN A 598 -8.11 -32.78 -12.61
C GLN A 598 -8.65 -33.25 -11.25
N ASP A 599 -9.64 -34.16 -11.23
CA ASP A 599 -10.18 -34.72 -9.98
C ASP A 599 -9.03 -35.36 -9.17
N GLY A 600 -8.70 -34.79 -8.00
CA GLY A 600 -7.57 -35.19 -7.15
C GLY A 600 -6.41 -34.18 -7.07
N SER A 601 -6.34 -33.20 -7.97
CA SER A 601 -5.36 -32.08 -7.96
C SER A 601 -5.55 -31.08 -6.81
N GLY A 602 -6.64 -31.19 -6.07
CA GLY A 602 -6.87 -30.39 -4.86
C GLY A 602 -6.03 -30.84 -3.66
N SER A 603 -5.21 -31.89 -3.76
CA SER A 603 -4.57 -32.60 -2.63
C SER A 603 -3.25 -32.04 -2.11
N ASP A 604 -2.71 -31.01 -2.74
CA ASP A 604 -1.37 -30.52 -2.41
C ASP A 604 -1.28 -28.99 -2.49
N ILE A 605 -2.13 -28.32 -1.70
CA ILE A 605 -1.98 -26.89 -1.45
C ILE A 605 -1.16 -26.70 -0.20
N ASN A 606 0.05 -26.19 -0.35
CA ASN A 606 0.88 -25.81 0.77
C ASN A 606 1.36 -24.36 0.67
N ASP A 607 1.82 -23.83 1.80
CA ASP A 607 2.40 -22.49 1.85
C ASP A 607 3.69 -22.38 1.06
N TYR A 608 4.47 -23.47 1.02
CA TYR A 608 5.74 -23.53 0.30
C TYR A 608 5.58 -23.13 -1.17
N TRP A 609 4.49 -23.57 -1.82
CA TRP A 609 4.17 -23.27 -3.21
C TRP A 609 3.38 -21.97 -3.38
N ASN A 610 2.58 -21.58 -2.39
CA ASN A 610 1.85 -20.29 -2.41
C ASN A 610 2.77 -19.09 -2.20
N ALA A 611 3.91 -19.26 -1.51
CA ALA A 611 4.80 -18.18 -1.13
C ALA A 611 5.39 -17.39 -2.30
N PRO A 612 5.93 -18.04 -3.35
CA PRO A 612 6.39 -17.35 -4.55
C PRO A 612 5.30 -16.51 -5.21
N ALA A 613 4.08 -17.03 -5.37
CA ALA A 613 3.00 -16.29 -6.02
C ALA A 613 2.57 -15.05 -5.21
N LYS A 614 2.48 -15.17 -3.88
CA LYS A 614 2.23 -14.02 -2.99
C LYS A 614 3.31 -12.95 -3.15
N ARG A 615 4.57 -13.40 -3.17
CA ARG A 615 5.73 -12.54 -3.33
C ARG A 615 5.75 -11.84 -4.69
N VAL A 616 5.53 -12.57 -5.78
CA VAL A 616 5.42 -12.02 -7.15
C VAL A 616 4.33 -10.95 -7.23
N ALA A 617 3.18 -11.16 -6.61
CA ALA A 617 2.11 -10.17 -6.57
C ALA A 617 2.56 -8.84 -5.95
N LEU A 618 3.31 -8.89 -4.84
CA LEU A 618 3.85 -7.69 -4.21
C LEU A 618 5.02 -7.07 -4.99
N ILE A 619 5.89 -7.89 -5.58
CA ILE A 619 6.98 -7.41 -6.44
C ILE A 619 6.38 -6.64 -7.61
N LEU A 620 5.39 -7.20 -8.33
CA LEU A 620 4.72 -6.53 -9.43
C LEU A 620 4.05 -5.22 -8.97
N TYR A 621 3.38 -5.22 -7.81
CA TYR A 621 2.76 -4.01 -7.26
C TYR A 621 3.76 -2.86 -7.00
N ASN A 622 4.98 -3.17 -6.54
CA ASN A 622 6.00 -2.17 -6.20
C ASN A 622 6.99 -1.90 -7.35
N LEU A 623 7.08 -2.78 -8.36
CA LEU A 623 7.99 -2.64 -9.50
C LEU A 623 7.68 -1.37 -10.29
N ASN A 624 8.68 -0.51 -10.51
CA ASN A 624 8.56 0.74 -11.27
C ASN A 624 8.42 0.50 -12.76
N TYR A 625 7.28 -0.05 -13.13
CA TYR A 625 6.92 -0.35 -14.50
C TYR A 625 5.49 0.09 -14.71
N SER A 626 5.23 0.87 -15.77
CA SER A 626 3.98 1.62 -15.94
C SER A 626 2.70 0.77 -15.95
N LEU A 627 2.83 -0.53 -16.19
CA LEU A 627 1.70 -1.48 -16.18
C LEU A 627 1.45 -2.13 -14.82
N THR A 628 2.40 -2.03 -13.88
CA THR A 628 2.36 -2.79 -12.62
C THR A 628 2.45 -1.92 -11.37
N HIS A 629 3.24 -0.84 -11.39
CA HIS A 629 3.44 0.02 -10.23
C HIS A 629 2.12 0.59 -9.70
N GLY A 630 1.82 0.36 -8.43
CA GLY A 630 0.59 0.85 -7.78
C GLY A 630 -0.70 0.20 -8.29
N ASN A 631 -0.64 -0.81 -9.16
CA ASN A 631 -1.83 -1.46 -9.69
C ASN A 631 -2.50 -2.30 -8.60
N ILE A 632 -3.62 -1.79 -8.08
CA ILE A 632 -4.38 -2.36 -6.96
C ILE A 632 -4.84 -3.81 -7.20
N THR A 633 -4.86 -4.27 -8.46
CA THR A 633 -5.18 -5.67 -8.80
C THR A 633 -4.19 -6.62 -8.17
N TYR A 634 -2.88 -6.38 -8.30
CA TYR A 634 -1.87 -7.27 -7.74
C TYR A 634 -1.93 -7.29 -6.20
N LEU A 635 -2.10 -6.12 -5.57
CA LEU A 635 -2.30 -6.04 -4.12
C LEU A 635 -3.58 -6.75 -3.67
N THR A 636 -4.65 -6.68 -4.46
CA THR A 636 -5.89 -7.42 -4.18
C THR A 636 -5.67 -8.93 -4.20
N TYR A 637 -4.95 -9.44 -5.20
CA TYR A 637 -4.69 -10.88 -5.30
C TYR A 637 -3.63 -11.37 -4.30
N TYR A 638 -2.63 -10.55 -3.95
CA TYR A 638 -1.79 -10.81 -2.78
C TYR A 638 -2.65 -11.04 -1.53
N ASN A 639 -3.57 -10.11 -1.24
CA ASN A 639 -4.44 -10.20 -0.08
C ASN A 639 -5.36 -11.43 -0.12
N ARG A 640 -5.86 -11.83 -1.31
CA ARG A 640 -6.66 -13.05 -1.50
C ARG A 640 -5.84 -14.32 -1.22
N LEU A 641 -4.66 -14.43 -1.82
CA LEU A 641 -3.76 -15.57 -1.63
C LEU A 641 -3.34 -15.68 -0.16
N TYR A 642 -2.86 -14.57 0.43
CA TYR A 642 -2.46 -14.52 1.84
C TYR A 642 -3.59 -14.90 2.79
N ALA A 643 -4.79 -14.36 2.54
CA ALA A 643 -6.01 -14.69 3.28
C ALA A 643 -6.32 -16.18 3.24
N ALA A 644 -6.33 -16.76 2.04
CA ALA A 644 -6.68 -18.14 1.83
C ALA A 644 -5.67 -19.10 2.47
N THR A 645 -4.37 -18.81 2.32
CA THR A 645 -3.30 -19.59 2.95
C THR A 645 -3.41 -19.53 4.47
N SER A 646 -3.49 -18.33 5.05
CA SER A 646 -3.65 -18.13 6.50
C SER A 646 -4.87 -18.88 7.06
N TYR A 647 -5.96 -18.89 6.30
CA TYR A 647 -7.17 -19.62 6.64
C TYR A 647 -6.95 -21.14 6.64
N GLY A 648 -6.35 -21.69 5.59
CA GLY A 648 -5.99 -23.12 5.51
C GLY A 648 -5.14 -23.58 6.69
N HIS A 649 -4.15 -22.76 7.08
CA HIS A 649 -3.28 -23.08 8.22
C HIS A 649 -4.01 -23.04 9.57
N TYR A 650 -4.92 -22.09 9.79
CA TYR A 650 -5.55 -21.90 11.10
C TYR A 650 -6.62 -22.96 11.44
N ILE A 651 -7.35 -23.51 10.46
CA ILE A 651 -8.56 -24.34 10.70
C ILE A 651 -8.29 -25.59 11.58
N LYS A 652 -7.06 -26.12 11.61
CA LYS A 652 -6.70 -27.35 12.34
C LYS A 652 -5.49 -27.20 13.27
N ALA A 653 -4.91 -26.02 13.34
CA ALA A 653 -3.71 -25.72 14.10
C ALA A 653 -4.00 -25.50 15.60
N ASN A 654 -4.31 -26.55 16.34
CA ASN A 654 -4.11 -26.47 17.80
C ASN A 654 -2.61 -26.38 18.15
N LEU A 655 -1.69 -26.67 17.21
CA LEU A 655 -0.27 -26.84 17.48
C LEU A 655 0.72 -26.25 16.43
N GLY A 656 0.31 -25.54 15.36
CA GLY A 656 1.21 -24.91 14.36
C GLY A 656 0.67 -24.85 12.91
N TRP A 657 1.44 -24.36 11.92
CA TRP A 657 0.96 -24.09 10.55
C TRP A 657 0.85 -25.31 9.62
N ALA A 658 -0.32 -25.43 8.97
CA ALA A 658 -0.65 -26.52 8.04
C ALA A 658 0.42 -26.80 6.95
N GLY A 659 1.13 -27.93 7.00
CA GLY A 659 2.02 -28.42 5.96
C GLY A 659 1.36 -28.45 4.59
N VAL A 660 0.17 -29.05 4.48
CA VAL A 660 -0.57 -29.22 3.22
C VAL A 660 -2.07 -29.33 3.50
N VAL A 661 -2.93 -28.63 2.74
CA VAL A 661 -4.39 -28.71 2.83
C VAL A 661 -5.05 -29.04 1.49
N TRP A 662 -6.22 -29.65 1.55
CA TRP A 662 -7.06 -29.85 0.37
C TRP A 662 -7.73 -28.55 -0.06
N ALA A 663 -7.59 -28.10 -1.30
CA ALA A 663 -8.18 -26.84 -1.79
C ALA A 663 -9.69 -26.69 -1.53
N THR A 664 -10.41 -27.79 -1.76
CA THR A 664 -11.88 -27.83 -1.78
C THR A 664 -12.46 -28.06 -0.40
N SER A 665 -11.83 -28.92 0.41
CA SER A 665 -12.32 -29.31 1.74
C SER A 665 -11.58 -28.64 2.89
N LEU A 666 -10.40 -28.08 2.61
CA LEU A 666 -9.46 -27.47 3.57
C LEU A 666 -9.01 -28.42 4.68
N ASN A 667 -9.17 -29.72 4.45
CA ASN A 667 -8.67 -30.74 5.35
C ASN A 667 -7.17 -30.95 5.11
N PRO A 668 -6.36 -31.15 6.16
CA PRO A 668 -4.95 -31.49 6.01
C PRO A 668 -4.79 -32.83 5.27
N THR A 669 -3.72 -32.97 4.50
CA THR A 669 -3.45 -34.19 3.72
C THR A 669 -2.43 -35.08 4.41
N TYR A 670 -2.47 -36.40 4.12
CA TYR A 670 -1.80 -37.45 4.91
C TYR A 670 -0.26 -37.40 5.01
N SER A 671 0.43 -36.52 4.26
CA SER A 671 1.87 -36.69 3.98
C SER A 671 2.80 -35.55 4.41
N GLY A 672 2.31 -34.45 4.99
CA GLY A 672 3.16 -33.31 5.36
C GLY A 672 3.64 -33.33 6.80
N ALA A 673 4.97 -33.28 7.02
CA ALA A 673 5.53 -32.70 8.24
C ALA A 673 5.39 -31.16 8.18
N ASP A 674 5.46 -30.50 9.34
CA ASP A 674 5.45 -29.04 9.46
C ASP A 674 6.22 -28.30 8.35
N VAL A 675 5.66 -27.18 7.89
CA VAL A 675 6.40 -26.24 7.04
C VAL A 675 7.56 -25.65 7.83
N ASP A 676 8.75 -25.69 7.23
CA ASP A 676 9.91 -24.99 7.77
C ASP A 676 9.60 -23.48 7.90
N LEU A 677 9.83 -22.90 9.08
CA LEU A 677 9.57 -21.48 9.33
C LEU A 677 10.35 -20.57 8.37
N ALA A 678 11.49 -21.04 7.85
CA ALA A 678 12.23 -20.33 6.79
C ALA A 678 11.43 -20.18 5.48
N THR A 679 10.56 -21.14 5.18
CA THR A 679 9.67 -21.07 4.02
C THR A 679 8.50 -20.12 4.28
N ILE A 680 7.95 -20.18 5.51
CA ILE A 680 6.86 -19.33 5.98
C ILE A 680 7.28 -17.85 5.95
N PHE A 681 8.53 -17.53 6.29
CA PHE A 681 9.08 -16.17 6.33
C PHE A 681 8.84 -15.36 5.05
N ARG A 682 8.96 -15.98 3.88
CA ARG A 682 8.78 -15.32 2.57
C ARG A 682 7.40 -14.66 2.42
N ASN A 683 6.41 -15.09 3.19
CA ASN A 683 5.02 -14.63 3.13
C ASN A 683 4.73 -13.35 3.92
N PHE A 684 5.63 -12.96 4.80
CA PHE A 684 5.38 -11.92 5.80
C PHE A 684 5.93 -10.55 5.43
N MET A 685 6.72 -10.45 4.37
CA MET A 685 7.19 -9.16 3.87
C MET A 685 6.09 -8.48 3.05
N ASN A 686 5.14 -7.85 3.73
CA ASN A 686 4.10 -7.04 3.11
C ASN A 686 4.54 -5.58 3.00
N LYS A 687 5.56 -5.31 2.19
CA LYS A 687 5.97 -3.93 1.89
C LYS A 687 5.16 -3.42 0.70
N THR A 688 4.44 -2.32 0.91
CA THR A 688 3.63 -1.63 -0.11
C THR A 688 4.00 -0.16 -0.13
N GLY A 689 3.75 0.53 -1.24
CA GLY A 689 4.09 1.94 -1.41
C GLY A 689 5.58 2.18 -1.65
N LEU A 690 6.33 1.15 -2.02
CA LEU A 690 7.73 1.24 -2.42
C LEU A 690 7.86 1.24 -3.95
N THR A 691 8.98 1.76 -4.41
CA THR A 691 9.38 1.73 -5.82
C THR A 691 10.61 0.86 -5.96
N ILE A 692 10.53 -0.20 -6.78
CA ILE A 692 11.66 -1.07 -7.10
C ILE A 692 12.10 -0.78 -8.53
N ASP A 693 13.33 -0.27 -8.69
CA ASP A 693 13.93 0.04 -10.00
C ASP A 693 15.06 -0.92 -10.37
N THR A 694 15.69 -1.53 -9.38
CA THR A 694 16.93 -2.29 -9.57
C THR A 694 16.93 -3.61 -8.82
N PHE A 695 17.77 -4.54 -9.29
CA PHE A 695 17.95 -5.85 -8.66
C PHE A 695 18.42 -5.76 -7.19
N PRO A 696 19.38 -4.89 -6.82
CA PRO A 696 19.74 -4.70 -5.41
C PRO A 696 18.60 -4.14 -4.55
N GLN A 697 17.78 -3.23 -5.07
CA GLN A 697 16.61 -2.73 -4.32
C GLN A 697 15.59 -3.85 -4.07
N LEU A 698 15.37 -4.75 -5.02
CA LEU A 698 14.50 -5.91 -4.80
C LEU A 698 15.00 -6.75 -3.61
N TYR A 699 16.30 -7.07 -3.57
CA TYR A 699 16.90 -7.82 -2.45
C TYR A 699 16.88 -7.03 -1.13
N ALA A 700 17.05 -5.71 -1.16
CA ALA A 700 16.96 -4.88 0.03
C ALA A 700 15.54 -4.83 0.61
N GLU A 701 14.52 -4.81 -0.25
CA GLU A 701 13.14 -4.66 0.20
C GLU A 701 12.44 -5.98 0.48
N PHE A 702 12.71 -6.99 -0.35
CA PHE A 702 12.08 -8.29 -0.29
C PHE A 702 13.06 -9.40 0.10
N GLY A 703 14.34 -9.14 0.31
CA GLY A 703 15.29 -10.21 0.66
C GLY A 703 15.53 -11.24 -0.45
N ASN A 704 16.27 -12.30 -0.13
CA ASN A 704 16.57 -13.38 -1.07
C ASN A 704 15.37 -14.30 -1.31
N ALA A 705 15.28 -14.91 -2.49
CA ALA A 705 14.14 -15.74 -2.87
C ALA A 705 14.02 -17.07 -2.10
N PHE A 706 15.05 -17.50 -1.36
CA PHE A 706 15.08 -18.80 -0.66
C PHE A 706 14.68 -18.75 0.81
N THR A 707 14.97 -17.65 1.50
CA THR A 707 14.58 -17.46 2.91
C THR A 707 13.71 -16.24 3.10
N GLY A 708 13.65 -15.33 2.12
CA GLY A 708 13.05 -14.01 2.24
C GLY A 708 13.91 -13.05 3.06
N GLU A 709 15.06 -13.46 3.59
CA GLU A 709 15.85 -12.59 4.44
C GLU A 709 16.50 -11.46 3.63
N ILE A 710 16.34 -10.25 4.16
CA ILE A 710 17.06 -9.05 3.75
C ILE A 710 18.46 -9.25 4.30
N GLY A 711 19.40 -9.62 3.43
CA GLY A 711 20.79 -9.85 3.83
C GLY A 711 21.31 -8.70 4.66
N ALA A 712 22.28 -8.97 5.54
CA ALA A 712 23.13 -7.93 6.12
C ALA A 712 23.74 -7.15 4.95
N SER A 713 23.06 -6.08 4.58
CA SER A 713 23.38 -5.33 3.39
C SER A 713 24.58 -4.52 3.78
N LYS A 714 25.69 -4.59 3.05
CA LYS A 714 26.62 -3.45 3.05
C LYS A 714 25.78 -2.19 2.81
N PRO A 715 26.12 -1.04 3.42
CA PRO A 715 25.41 0.20 3.20
C PRO A 715 25.08 0.43 1.73
N LEU A 716 23.79 0.38 1.41
CA LEU A 716 23.27 0.51 0.05
C LEU A 716 23.38 1.97 -0.37
N LEU A 717 24.10 2.23 -1.46
CA LEU A 717 24.11 3.53 -2.08
C LEU A 717 22.76 3.78 -2.77
N LEU A 718 22.01 4.77 -2.30
CA LEU A 718 20.77 5.21 -2.96
C LEU A 718 21.05 6.26 -4.04
N THR A 719 21.88 7.25 -3.72
CA THR A 719 22.26 8.31 -4.67
C THR A 719 23.61 8.92 -4.32
N LYS A 720 24.28 9.57 -5.27
CA LYS A 720 25.56 10.26 -5.12
C LYS A 720 25.68 11.43 -6.07
N GLY A 721 26.57 12.36 -5.76
CA GLY A 721 26.89 13.45 -6.67
C GLY A 721 27.87 14.46 -6.10
N THR A 722 28.06 15.53 -6.87
CA THR A 722 28.82 16.71 -6.49
C THR A 722 28.04 17.96 -6.89
N ASN A 723 28.15 19.07 -6.15
CA ASN A 723 27.71 20.36 -6.68
C ASN A 723 28.85 20.96 -7.53
N TYR A 724 28.55 21.34 -8.78
CA TYR A 724 29.53 21.95 -9.67
C TYR A 724 29.96 23.32 -9.12
N THR A 725 31.27 23.54 -9.00
CA THR A 725 31.84 24.74 -8.35
C THR A 725 33.14 25.16 -9.03
N ASN A 726 33.45 26.45 -8.98
CA ASN A 726 34.65 27.03 -9.59
C ASN A 726 35.94 26.57 -8.88
N LEU A 727 37.08 26.63 -9.57
CA LEU A 727 38.39 26.41 -8.95
C LEU A 727 38.54 27.27 -7.67
N ASN A 728 39.18 26.71 -6.63
CA ASN A 728 39.35 27.34 -5.31
C ASN A 728 38.05 27.65 -4.54
N THR A 729 36.90 27.06 -4.92
CA THR A 729 35.67 27.17 -4.14
C THR A 729 35.28 25.83 -3.48
N PRO A 730 34.49 25.84 -2.39
CA PRO A 730 34.08 24.62 -1.72
C PRO A 730 33.13 23.77 -2.58
N CYS A 731 33.57 22.57 -2.97
CA CYS A 731 32.77 21.54 -3.64
C CYS A 731 32.28 20.52 -2.60
N LYS A 732 30.97 20.29 -2.55
CA LYS A 732 30.27 19.26 -1.80
C LYS A 732 30.25 17.96 -2.62
N PHE A 733 30.76 16.90 -2.03
CA PHE A 733 30.67 15.52 -2.46
C PHE A 733 29.67 14.81 -1.55
N TYR A 734 28.67 14.15 -2.11
CA TYR A 734 27.62 13.54 -1.31
C TYR A 734 27.24 12.14 -1.77
N ALA A 735 26.80 11.34 -0.83
CA ALA A 735 26.14 10.05 -1.07
C ALA A 735 25.08 9.77 -0.01
N LYS A 736 23.90 9.30 -0.41
CA LYS A 736 22.84 8.82 0.47
C LYS A 736 22.97 7.31 0.63
N TRP A 737 22.97 6.84 1.86
CA TRP A 737 23.09 5.44 2.22
C TRP A 737 21.82 4.95 2.90
N ARG A 738 21.49 3.68 2.71
CA ARG A 738 20.47 2.93 3.47
C ARG A 738 21.09 1.63 3.97
N ASP A 739 20.79 1.27 5.21
CA ASP A 739 21.18 0.00 5.79
C ASP A 739 20.18 -0.45 6.84
N ILE A 740 19.72 -1.69 6.75
CA ILE A 740 18.77 -2.25 7.74
C ILE A 740 19.46 -2.54 9.07
N ASP A 741 20.78 -2.81 9.07
CA ASP A 741 21.60 -2.97 10.26
C ASP A 741 21.93 -1.62 10.91
N GLY A 742 21.50 -0.50 10.31
CA GLY A 742 21.82 0.85 10.77
C GLY A 742 23.22 1.29 10.35
N LEU A 743 23.37 2.58 10.06
CA LEU A 743 24.60 3.17 9.57
C LEU A 743 25.48 3.66 10.73
N SER A 744 26.80 3.56 10.56
CA SER A 744 27.79 3.92 11.59
C SER A 744 28.75 5.01 11.15
N THR A 745 29.38 4.91 9.97
CA THR A 745 30.43 5.85 9.57
C THR A 745 30.57 5.93 8.05
N ALA A 746 30.88 7.08 7.48
CA ALA A 746 31.36 7.24 6.10
C ALA A 746 32.78 7.80 6.05
N LYS A 747 33.57 7.41 5.05
CA LYS A 747 34.91 7.93 4.76
C LYS A 747 35.00 8.38 3.31
N PHE A 748 35.58 9.55 3.10
CA PHE A 748 35.78 10.14 1.78
C PHE A 748 37.22 9.95 1.32
N TYR A 749 37.39 9.58 0.05
CA TYR A 749 38.68 9.42 -0.60
C TYR A 749 38.69 10.25 -1.88
N TRP A 750 39.83 10.89 -2.15
CA TRP A 750 40.05 11.62 -3.39
C TRP A 750 41.53 11.65 -3.77
N ASN A 751 41.84 11.97 -5.02
CA ASN A 751 43.21 11.99 -5.53
C ASN A 751 43.76 13.40 -5.82
N ALA A 752 43.19 14.45 -5.23
CA ALA A 752 43.54 15.84 -5.55
C ALA A 752 45.02 16.19 -5.28
N SER A 753 45.73 15.40 -4.45
CA SER A 753 47.18 15.52 -4.20
C SER A 753 48.06 14.77 -5.22
N GLY A 754 47.47 14.14 -6.24
CA GLY A 754 48.14 13.27 -7.20
C GLY A 754 48.15 11.79 -6.81
N SER A 755 47.68 11.42 -5.61
CA SER A 755 47.48 10.04 -5.18
C SER A 755 46.18 9.90 -4.38
N MET A 756 45.51 8.74 -4.48
CA MET A 756 44.25 8.50 -3.78
C MET A 756 44.47 8.41 -2.26
N GLN A 757 43.85 9.30 -1.50
CA GLN A 757 44.04 9.40 -0.05
C GLN A 757 42.71 9.60 0.68
N GLN A 758 42.59 9.04 1.89
CA GLN A 758 41.47 9.33 2.77
C GLN A 758 41.51 10.81 3.15
N ASN A 759 40.45 11.53 2.87
CA ASN A 759 40.34 12.96 3.12
C ASN A 759 39.04 13.31 3.81
N GLY A 760 38.60 12.52 4.79
CA GLY A 760 37.41 12.82 5.60
C GLY A 760 36.79 11.59 6.24
N SER A 761 36.15 11.80 7.38
CA SER A 761 35.27 10.80 8.01
C SER A 761 34.07 11.51 8.62
N LEU A 762 32.93 10.83 8.64
CA LEU A 762 31.65 11.32 9.13
C LEU A 762 30.96 10.20 9.89
N SER A 763 30.45 10.44 11.09
CA SER A 763 29.57 9.49 11.77
C SER A 763 28.19 9.50 11.12
N LEU A 764 27.64 8.30 10.90
CA LEU A 764 26.28 8.10 10.44
C LEU A 764 25.46 7.47 11.58
N SER A 765 24.14 7.59 11.50
CA SER A 765 23.22 6.97 12.46
C SER A 765 21.87 6.72 11.79
N GLY A 766 21.13 5.73 12.30
CA GLY A 766 19.83 5.34 11.73
C GLY A 766 19.96 4.44 10.51
N THR A 767 18.83 4.00 9.96
CA THR A 767 18.78 3.09 8.80
C THR A 767 18.95 3.79 7.46
N GLU A 768 18.92 5.13 7.44
CA GLU A 768 19.27 5.96 6.28
C GLU A 768 20.04 7.20 6.72
N ALA A 769 21.10 7.56 5.98
CA ALA A 769 21.86 8.75 6.28
C ALA A 769 22.59 9.31 5.04
N TRP A 770 22.76 10.63 5.01
CA TRP A 770 23.59 11.31 4.02
C TRP A 770 25.02 11.43 4.50
N SER A 771 25.96 11.03 3.65
CA SER A 771 27.37 11.33 3.80
C SER A 771 27.74 12.56 2.96
N ASN A 772 27.93 13.70 3.62
CA ASN A 772 28.23 14.97 2.98
C ASN A 772 29.67 15.40 3.32
N PHE A 773 30.52 15.58 2.31
CA PHE A 773 31.90 16.03 2.45
C PHE A 773 32.15 17.27 1.60
N THR A 774 32.50 18.39 2.21
CA THR A 774 32.83 19.63 1.48
C THR A 774 34.33 19.84 1.42
N ARG A 775 34.93 19.95 0.22
CA ARG A 775 36.37 20.16 0.01
C ARG A 775 36.62 21.29 -0.98
N THR A 776 37.67 22.07 -0.73
CA THR A 776 38.09 23.11 -1.66
C THR A 776 38.91 22.48 -2.78
N VAL A 777 38.51 22.70 -4.03
CA VAL A 777 39.16 22.13 -5.22
C VAL A 777 40.51 22.84 -5.49
N PRO A 778 41.65 22.13 -5.59
CA PRO A 778 42.95 22.75 -5.85
C PRO A 778 43.10 23.29 -7.28
N GLN A 779 43.87 24.37 -7.42
CA GLN A 779 44.03 25.15 -8.65
C GLN A 779 44.78 24.43 -9.80
N ASN A 780 45.55 23.38 -9.50
CA ASN A 780 46.45 22.71 -10.46
C ASN A 780 46.01 21.30 -10.85
N VAL A 781 44.73 20.96 -10.65
CA VAL A 781 44.19 19.63 -10.95
C VAL A 781 43.17 19.78 -12.09
N GLN A 782 43.25 18.92 -13.10
CA GLN A 782 42.30 18.90 -14.23
C GLN A 782 41.17 17.88 -14.01
N VAL A 783 41.47 16.77 -13.33
CA VAL A 783 40.52 15.69 -13.02
C VAL A 783 40.74 15.20 -11.60
N ILE A 784 39.68 15.20 -10.80
CA ILE A 784 39.66 14.62 -9.46
C ILE A 784 38.88 13.31 -9.50
N ALA A 785 39.55 12.20 -9.22
CA ALA A 785 38.91 10.93 -8.89
C ALA A 785 38.56 10.90 -7.40
N TRP A 786 37.34 10.49 -7.06
CA TRP A 786 36.86 10.41 -5.67
C TRP A 786 35.94 9.22 -5.45
N TYR A 787 35.82 8.76 -4.21
CA TYR A 787 34.78 7.82 -3.79
C TYR A 787 34.48 7.97 -2.30
N ILE A 788 33.30 7.55 -1.87
CA ILE A 788 32.91 7.44 -0.47
C ILE A 788 32.71 5.96 -0.14
N VAL A 789 33.16 5.55 1.04
CA VAL A 789 32.77 4.27 1.64
C VAL A 789 31.92 4.53 2.88
N ALA A 790 30.89 3.73 3.12
CA ALA A 790 30.07 3.78 4.32
C ALA A 790 30.11 2.45 5.06
N ASN A 791 30.05 2.48 6.38
CA ASN A 791 30.05 1.36 7.30
C ASN A 791 28.71 1.33 8.02
N ASP A 792 28.16 0.14 8.19
CA ASP A 792 27.00 -0.11 9.05
C ASP A 792 27.43 -0.34 10.51
N THR A 793 26.46 -0.59 11.40
CA THR A 793 26.74 -0.94 12.81
C THR A 793 27.26 -2.38 12.97
N ALA A 794 27.05 -3.23 11.96
CA ALA A 794 27.52 -4.61 11.91
C ALA A 794 28.99 -4.75 11.43
N GLY A 795 29.59 -3.66 10.94
CA GLY A 795 30.98 -3.60 10.45
C GLY A 795 31.15 -3.85 8.95
N ASN A 796 30.07 -3.89 8.17
CA ASN A 796 30.12 -4.07 6.72
C ASN A 796 30.28 -2.73 5.99
N TRP A 797 31.12 -2.73 4.94
CA TRP A 797 31.43 -1.51 4.18
C TRP A 797 30.82 -1.51 2.77
N GLY A 798 29.99 -0.51 2.46
CA GLY A 798 29.51 -0.13 1.13
C GLY A 798 30.38 0.96 0.49
N ASN A 799 30.29 1.16 -0.84
CA ASN A 799 31.07 2.20 -1.53
C ASN A 799 30.36 2.80 -2.75
N THR A 800 30.76 4.01 -3.16
CA THR A 800 30.15 4.72 -4.29
C THR A 800 30.67 4.31 -5.66
N THR A 801 31.65 3.42 -5.73
CA THR A 801 32.64 3.28 -6.82
C THR A 801 33.37 4.60 -7.14
N VAL A 802 34.50 4.51 -7.84
CA VAL A 802 35.30 5.70 -8.22
C VAL A 802 34.52 6.56 -9.20
N GLN A 803 34.37 7.83 -8.84
CA GLN A 803 33.75 8.90 -9.62
C GLN A 803 34.83 9.86 -10.13
N TYR A 804 34.56 10.56 -11.23
CA TYR A 804 35.47 11.54 -11.81
C TYR A 804 34.80 12.90 -11.90
N LEU A 805 35.48 13.92 -11.37
CA LEU A 805 35.11 15.33 -11.48
C LEU A 805 36.13 16.00 -12.42
N GLN A 806 35.67 16.50 -13.57
CA GLN A 806 36.49 17.23 -14.53
C GLN A 806 36.35 18.74 -14.30
N LEU A 807 37.47 19.45 -14.27
CA LEU A 807 37.52 20.88 -13.98
C LEU A 807 37.74 21.67 -15.28
N SER A 808 36.87 22.62 -15.59
CA SER A 808 36.97 23.55 -16.71
C SER A 808 37.42 24.94 -16.22
N GLN A 809 38.35 25.57 -16.95
CA GLN A 809 38.85 26.91 -16.64
C GLN A 809 38.37 27.88 -17.72
N PHE A 810 37.56 28.86 -17.36
CA PHE A 810 37.17 29.96 -18.26
C PHE A 810 38.18 31.10 -18.10
N TYR A 811 38.85 31.48 -19.19
CA TYR A 811 39.66 32.70 -19.26
C TYR A 811 38.84 33.78 -19.96
N THR A 812 38.63 34.92 -19.31
CA THR A 812 37.97 36.08 -19.91
C THR A 812 39.04 37.15 -20.16
N GLU A 813 39.49 37.30 -21.41
CA GLU A 813 40.20 38.51 -21.85
C GLU A 813 39.24 39.35 -22.71
N VAL A 814 39.13 40.64 -22.38
CA VAL A 814 38.25 41.59 -23.06
C VAL A 814 39.11 42.51 -23.95
N PHE A 815 38.90 42.46 -25.25
CA PHE A 815 39.35 43.49 -26.19
C PHE A 815 38.15 44.07 -26.95
N TRP A 816 38.18 45.37 -27.21
CA TRP A 816 37.16 46.07 -27.99
C TRP A 816 37.72 46.41 -29.37
N GLU A 817 37.11 45.87 -30.43
CA GLU A 817 37.28 46.37 -31.80
C GLU A 817 35.94 46.19 -32.54
N GLU A 818 35.41 47.26 -33.14
CA GLU A 818 34.20 47.20 -33.97
C GLU A 818 34.59 46.80 -35.40
N VAL A 819 34.07 45.67 -35.90
CA VAL A 819 34.19 45.26 -37.30
C VAL A 819 32.80 45.23 -37.93
N GLY A 820 32.55 46.16 -38.87
CA GLY A 820 31.38 46.12 -39.75
C GLY A 820 31.67 45.28 -40.99
N VAL A 821 30.79 44.34 -41.34
CA VAL A 821 30.88 43.54 -42.57
C VAL A 821 29.62 43.76 -43.39
N ASP A 822 29.74 44.52 -44.49
CA ASP A 822 28.72 44.65 -45.54
C ASP A 822 29.07 43.70 -46.71
N ASP A 823 28.09 42.89 -47.11
CA ASP A 823 28.00 42.03 -48.31
C ASP A 823 28.99 40.85 -48.48
N VAL A 824 28.47 39.62 -48.40
CA VAL A 824 29.11 38.40 -48.93
C VAL A 824 28.26 37.80 -50.06
N PRO A 825 28.76 37.73 -51.31
CA PRO A 825 28.04 37.10 -52.42
C PRO A 825 27.96 35.58 -52.28
N SER A 826 26.86 35.00 -52.78
CA SER A 826 26.53 33.57 -52.74
C SER A 826 27.62 32.67 -53.35
N GLY A 827 28.48 32.09 -52.51
CA GLY A 827 29.47 31.08 -52.87
C GLY A 827 29.82 30.21 -51.67
N HIS A 828 29.87 28.89 -51.87
CA HIS A 828 30.11 27.91 -50.80
C HIS A 828 31.55 28.01 -50.29
N GLY A 829 31.75 28.74 -49.18
CA GLY A 829 33.01 28.82 -48.45
C GLY A 829 32.76 28.68 -46.95
N ALA A 830 33.50 27.80 -46.29
CA ALA A 830 33.47 27.66 -44.84
C ALA A 830 34.25 28.84 -44.22
N VAL A 831 33.53 29.75 -43.56
CA VAL A 831 34.12 30.81 -42.75
C VAL A 831 33.99 30.40 -41.28
N ILE A 832 35.10 30.20 -40.59
CA ILE A 832 35.15 30.05 -39.14
C ILE A 832 35.45 31.43 -38.58
N LEU A 833 34.45 32.10 -38.02
CA LEU A 833 34.64 33.32 -37.23
C LEU A 833 34.57 32.93 -35.76
N ASN A 834 35.55 33.38 -34.99
CA ASN A 834 35.65 33.08 -33.56
C ASN A 834 35.47 34.39 -32.79
N GLU A 835 34.28 35.00 -32.91
CA GLU A 835 33.94 36.27 -32.27
C GLU A 835 32.48 36.28 -31.79
N ASN A 836 32.22 37.06 -30.72
CA ASN A 836 31.15 36.81 -29.74
C ASN A 836 29.70 37.12 -30.17
N VAL A 837 29.45 37.72 -31.34
CA VAL A 837 28.08 38.00 -31.83
C VAL A 837 28.04 37.93 -33.36
N LEU A 838 27.15 37.10 -33.92
CA LEU A 838 26.90 37.01 -35.37
C LEU A 838 25.56 37.66 -35.72
N SER A 839 25.58 38.72 -36.55
CA SER A 839 24.38 39.37 -37.13
C SER A 839 24.27 39.03 -38.62
N LEU A 840 23.16 38.42 -39.04
CA LEU A 840 22.94 38.02 -40.44
C LEU A 840 21.83 38.85 -41.09
N GLY A 841 22.20 39.64 -42.10
CA GLY A 841 21.27 40.44 -42.92
C GLY A 841 21.00 39.81 -44.29
N SER A 842 19.78 39.29 -44.46
CA SER A 842 19.13 38.86 -45.72
C SER A 842 19.75 37.71 -46.54
N LEU A 843 18.85 36.81 -46.99
CA LEU A 843 19.03 35.68 -47.93
C LEU A 843 20.43 35.02 -48.02
N THR A 844 20.70 34.07 -47.12
CA THR A 844 21.78 33.10 -47.30
C THR A 844 21.36 31.69 -46.84
N LYS A 845 21.59 30.71 -47.71
CA LYS A 845 21.38 29.28 -47.41
C LYS A 845 22.66 28.75 -46.75
N PHE A 846 22.66 28.58 -45.43
CA PHE A 846 23.82 28.11 -44.68
C PHE A 846 23.73 26.61 -44.39
N VAL A 847 24.77 25.84 -44.72
CA VAL A 847 24.89 24.42 -44.36
C VAL A 847 26.26 24.24 -43.68
N GLY A 848 26.28 24.31 -42.34
CA GLY A 848 27.50 24.20 -41.54
C GLY A 848 27.20 24.15 -40.04
N LYS A 849 28.14 23.62 -39.26
CA LYS A 849 28.07 23.54 -37.79
C LYS A 849 28.61 24.84 -37.20
N LEU A 850 27.78 25.60 -36.48
CA LEU A 850 28.14 26.90 -35.90
C LEU A 850 28.19 26.77 -34.36
N CYS A 851 29.28 27.24 -33.73
CA CYS A 851 29.43 27.36 -32.27
C CYS A 851 29.69 28.83 -31.93
N VAL A 852 28.73 29.51 -31.31
CA VAL A 852 28.83 30.93 -30.91
C VAL A 852 28.09 31.14 -29.57
N GLU A 853 28.48 32.15 -28.81
CA GLU A 853 27.88 32.48 -27.49
C GLU A 853 26.50 33.18 -27.62
N ALA A 854 26.31 34.02 -28.64
CA ALA A 854 25.01 34.66 -28.93
C ALA A 854 24.79 34.83 -30.45
N VAL A 855 23.52 34.73 -30.89
CA VAL A 855 23.11 34.95 -32.30
C VAL A 855 21.95 35.95 -32.35
N LEU A 856 22.05 36.95 -33.23
CA LEU A 856 20.98 37.89 -33.55
C LEU A 856 20.52 37.69 -35.01
N PHE A 857 19.26 37.28 -35.19
CA PHE A 857 18.65 37.20 -36.52
C PHE A 857 17.88 38.49 -36.83
N GLY A 858 18.24 39.16 -37.93
CA GLY A 858 17.46 40.25 -38.51
C GLY A 858 16.37 39.74 -39.46
N GLU A 859 15.42 40.61 -39.80
CA GLU A 859 14.18 40.35 -40.55
C GLU A 859 14.35 39.47 -41.81
N SER A 860 14.18 38.14 -41.72
CA SER A 860 14.19 37.23 -42.88
C SER A 860 13.63 35.82 -42.59
N ILE A 861 12.97 35.20 -43.59
CA ILE A 861 12.41 33.84 -43.54
C ILE A 861 13.52 32.79 -43.79
N SER A 862 13.87 31.96 -42.80
CA SER A 862 14.80 30.84 -42.98
C SER A 862 14.09 29.47 -43.06
N ARG A 863 14.57 28.58 -43.94
CA ARG A 863 14.18 27.16 -43.98
C ARG A 863 15.43 26.29 -43.86
N TYR A 864 15.46 25.48 -42.80
CA TYR A 864 16.48 24.49 -42.40
C TYR A 864 17.79 25.06 -41.82
N VAL A 865 17.92 25.04 -40.49
CA VAL A 865 19.19 25.22 -39.76
C VAL A 865 19.21 24.28 -38.54
N LYS A 866 20.36 23.67 -38.22
CA LYS A 866 20.61 22.92 -36.97
C LYS A 866 21.70 23.69 -36.20
N ILE A 867 21.37 24.29 -35.07
CA ILE A 867 22.26 25.19 -34.30
C ILE A 867 22.49 24.61 -32.91
N ASN A 868 23.72 24.70 -32.38
CA ASN A 868 24.06 24.31 -31.01
C ASN A 868 24.69 25.52 -30.31
N ILE A 869 24.06 26.06 -29.27
CA ILE A 869 24.45 27.33 -28.62
C ILE A 869 24.70 27.07 -27.14
N GLN A 870 25.77 27.64 -26.58
CA GLN A 870 26.18 27.33 -25.21
C GLN A 870 25.55 28.20 -24.12
N SER A 871 25.09 29.43 -24.40
CA SER A 871 24.61 30.32 -23.33
C SER A 871 23.24 30.97 -23.61
N SER A 872 23.07 31.85 -24.61
CA SER A 872 21.79 32.59 -24.81
C SER A 872 21.34 32.76 -26.27
N LEU A 873 20.02 32.77 -26.50
CA LEU A 873 19.39 32.96 -27.82
C LEU A 873 18.27 34.01 -27.78
N SER A 874 18.34 35.02 -28.66
CA SER A 874 17.35 36.10 -28.79
C SER A 874 16.90 36.32 -30.24
N PHE A 875 15.60 36.47 -30.47
CA PHE A 875 15.03 36.70 -31.82
C PHE A 875 14.41 38.09 -31.96
N LEU A 876 14.71 38.80 -33.06
CA LEU A 876 14.08 40.05 -33.46
C LEU A 876 13.22 39.84 -34.73
N ALA A 877 11.90 39.82 -34.52
CA ALA A 877 10.80 40.02 -35.48
C ALA A 877 10.63 39.11 -36.74
N SER A 878 9.38 38.65 -36.87
CA SER A 878 8.64 38.02 -38.00
C SER A 878 8.67 36.48 -38.14
N THR A 879 7.55 35.93 -38.65
CA THR A 879 7.09 34.53 -38.56
C THR A 879 8.09 33.44 -38.93
N PHE A 880 8.36 32.50 -38.00
CA PHE A 880 9.21 31.31 -38.22
C PHE A 880 8.43 29.99 -38.19
N LYS A 881 8.97 28.95 -38.85
CA LYS A 881 8.53 27.54 -38.73
C LYS A 881 9.77 26.70 -38.35
N ILE A 882 9.93 26.37 -37.07
CA ILE A 882 11.17 25.79 -36.53
C ILE A 882 11.11 24.25 -36.50
N PRO A 883 12.13 23.51 -36.97
CA PRO A 883 12.36 22.12 -36.58
C PRO A 883 13.45 22.02 -35.48
N GLY A 884 13.07 21.47 -34.32
CA GLY A 884 13.93 20.89 -33.26
C GLY A 884 15.17 21.67 -32.80
N ILE A 885 15.06 22.39 -31.69
CA ILE A 885 16.19 22.99 -30.95
C ILE A 885 16.60 22.03 -29.82
N ILE A 886 17.91 21.81 -29.63
CA ILE A 886 18.45 21.05 -28.50
C ILE A 886 19.56 21.89 -27.86
N GLN A 887 19.34 22.25 -26.59
CA GLN A 887 20.21 22.93 -25.61
C GLN A 887 20.43 24.44 -25.74
N THR A 888 19.98 25.16 -24.70
CA THR A 888 20.32 26.55 -24.32
C THR A 888 20.10 26.72 -22.80
N GLU A 889 20.87 27.58 -22.13
CA GLU A 889 20.73 27.91 -20.70
C GLU A 889 19.68 29.01 -20.44
N THR A 890 19.38 29.91 -21.39
CA THR A 890 18.26 30.88 -21.30
C THR A 890 17.73 31.30 -22.69
N VAL A 891 16.40 31.40 -22.87
CA VAL A 891 15.74 31.85 -24.12
C VAL A 891 14.82 33.04 -23.89
N GLY A 892 14.94 34.10 -24.69
CA GLY A 892 14.04 35.28 -24.67
C GLY A 892 13.44 35.61 -26.06
N PHE A 893 12.14 35.94 -26.11
CA PHE A 893 11.42 36.23 -27.35
C PHE A 893 10.89 37.67 -27.39
N GLN A 894 11.21 38.46 -28.42
CA GLN A 894 10.57 39.78 -28.63
C GLN A 894 9.77 39.83 -29.94
N SER A 895 8.44 39.85 -29.79
CA SER A 895 7.36 40.19 -30.75
C SER A 895 6.75 39.12 -31.71
N GLN A 896 5.41 39.03 -31.62
CA GLN A 896 4.29 38.51 -32.45
C GLN A 896 4.26 37.09 -33.09
N ALA A 897 3.26 36.32 -32.64
CA ALA A 897 2.46 35.23 -33.22
C ALA A 897 3.14 34.10 -34.03
N GLY A 898 3.28 32.91 -33.40
CA GLY A 898 3.64 31.63 -34.04
C GLY A 898 2.57 30.53 -33.86
N LYS A 899 2.47 29.58 -34.79
CA LYS A 899 1.38 28.56 -34.83
C LYS A 899 1.67 27.24 -34.08
N SER A 900 2.93 26.82 -33.88
CA SER A 900 3.30 25.65 -33.03
C SER A 900 4.83 25.56 -32.79
N ALA A 901 5.25 25.06 -31.62
CA ALA A 901 6.65 24.76 -31.28
C ALA A 901 6.78 23.61 -30.24
N THR A 902 7.88 22.85 -30.28
CA THR A 902 8.29 21.88 -29.24
C THR A 902 9.66 22.31 -28.73
N LEU A 903 9.82 22.49 -27.41
CA LEU A 903 11.00 23.06 -26.77
C LEU A 903 11.46 22.17 -25.60
N THR A 904 12.75 21.86 -25.54
CA THR A 904 13.39 21.17 -24.39
C THR A 904 14.49 22.09 -23.86
N VAL A 905 14.30 22.62 -22.64
CA VAL A 905 15.23 23.56 -21.99
C VAL A 905 15.63 23.01 -20.63
N THR A 906 16.90 23.15 -20.25
CA THR A 906 17.44 22.60 -19.00
C THR A 906 17.37 23.57 -17.82
N GLU A 907 17.45 24.88 -18.05
CA GLU A 907 17.40 25.91 -17.00
C GLU A 907 16.45 27.08 -17.41
N ALA A 908 16.02 27.90 -16.43
CA ALA A 908 14.83 28.77 -16.42
C ALA A 908 14.42 29.49 -17.74
N VAL A 909 13.09 29.60 -17.97
CA VAL A 909 12.50 30.29 -19.13
C VAL A 909 11.65 31.50 -18.71
N ALA A 910 11.95 32.67 -19.26
CA ALA A 910 11.11 33.87 -19.14
C ALA A 910 10.35 34.11 -20.46
N LEU A 911 9.01 34.12 -20.41
CA LEU A 911 8.17 34.35 -21.59
C LEU A 911 7.52 35.74 -21.54
N PRO A 912 7.65 36.56 -22.59
CA PRO A 912 6.83 37.76 -22.75
C PRO A 912 5.45 37.45 -23.38
N ASP A 913 4.48 38.31 -23.08
CA ASP A 913 3.03 38.31 -23.40
C ASP A 913 2.57 37.75 -24.77
N PHE A 914 2.36 36.43 -24.96
CA PHE A 914 1.71 35.91 -26.20
C PHE A 914 0.87 34.62 -26.05
N ALA A 915 -0.17 34.48 -26.90
CA ALA A 915 -1.11 33.36 -26.95
C ALA A 915 -0.62 32.18 -27.83
N PHE A 916 -0.49 30.99 -27.24
CA PHE A 916 -0.28 29.72 -27.96
C PHE A 916 -1.55 28.85 -27.88
N LYS A 917 -1.90 28.14 -28.96
CA LYS A 917 -3.15 27.36 -29.03
C LYS A 917 -3.00 25.89 -28.60
N ASP A 918 -1.81 25.30 -28.72
CA ASP A 918 -1.48 23.94 -28.28
C ASP A 918 0.01 23.84 -27.91
N VAL A 919 0.32 23.42 -26.68
CA VAL A 919 1.70 23.29 -26.17
C VAL A 919 1.82 22.05 -25.26
N ALA A 920 2.78 21.16 -25.53
CA ALA A 920 3.24 20.12 -24.59
C ALA A 920 4.70 20.43 -24.18
N LYS A 921 5.04 20.44 -22.88
CA LYS A 921 6.33 20.92 -22.33
C LYS A 921 6.88 20.04 -21.20
N TYR A 922 8.21 19.93 -21.12
CA TYR A 922 8.99 19.27 -20.06
C TYR A 922 9.94 20.31 -19.41
N PHE A 923 9.95 20.43 -18.09
CA PHE A 923 10.84 21.33 -17.32
C PHE A 923 11.50 20.58 -16.15
N HIS A 924 12.60 21.09 -15.58
CA HIS A 924 13.22 20.51 -14.37
C HIS A 924 13.25 21.48 -13.16
N GLU A 925 13.61 22.78 -13.28
CA GLU A 925 14.00 23.54 -12.06
C GLU A 925 13.17 24.82 -11.66
N ALA A 926 12.68 25.72 -12.55
CA ALA A 926 11.81 26.85 -12.11
C ALA A 926 10.95 27.52 -13.22
N LEU A 927 9.75 28.01 -12.90
CA LEU A 927 8.82 28.67 -13.84
C LEU A 927 8.17 29.97 -13.26
N ALA A 928 8.18 31.08 -14.03
CA ALA A 928 7.51 32.35 -13.67
C ALA A 928 6.63 32.88 -14.82
N PHE A 929 5.38 33.28 -14.50
CA PHE A 929 4.44 33.88 -15.47
C PHE A 929 4.27 35.38 -15.24
N LEU A 930 4.37 36.18 -16.29
CA LEU A 930 4.06 37.61 -16.30
C LEU A 930 2.70 37.84 -16.99
N SER A 931 1.66 38.11 -16.19
CA SER A 931 0.35 38.75 -16.49
C SER A 931 -0.48 38.36 -17.74
N GLN A 932 -1.65 37.70 -17.54
CA GLN A 932 -2.96 37.68 -18.29
C GLN A 932 -3.62 36.27 -18.43
N PRO A 933 -4.95 36.14 -18.64
CA PRO A 933 -5.72 34.93 -18.30
C PRO A 933 -5.63 33.81 -19.36
N ALA A 934 -5.15 32.63 -18.96
CA ALA A 934 -5.21 31.41 -19.77
C ALA A 934 -6.52 30.65 -19.49
N SER A 935 -7.23 30.21 -20.54
CA SER A 935 -8.50 29.49 -20.41
C SER A 935 -8.34 27.97 -20.27
N HIS A 936 -7.18 27.39 -20.59
CA HIS A 936 -6.82 25.99 -20.29
C HIS A 936 -5.30 25.83 -20.34
N THR A 937 -4.68 25.37 -19.24
CA THR A 937 -3.24 25.06 -19.19
C THR A 937 -3.02 23.81 -18.34
N THR A 938 -2.30 22.82 -18.88
CA THR A 938 -1.88 21.61 -18.16
C THR A 938 -0.36 21.69 -18.00
N VAL A 939 0.14 21.75 -16.77
CA VAL A 939 1.58 21.83 -16.44
C VAL A 939 2.00 20.54 -15.74
N MET A 940 3.12 19.95 -16.16
CA MET A 940 3.78 18.78 -15.54
C MET A 940 5.04 19.24 -14.76
N PRO A 941 5.60 18.40 -13.85
CA PRO A 941 6.17 18.85 -12.58
C PRO A 941 7.37 19.79 -12.73
N ALA A 942 7.44 20.77 -11.84
CA ALA A 942 8.55 21.69 -11.65
C ALA A 942 8.82 21.84 -10.14
N GLU A 943 10.07 22.08 -9.74
CA GLU A 943 10.49 22.26 -8.34
C GLU A 943 9.89 23.53 -7.72
N ALA A 944 9.89 24.68 -8.42
CA ALA A 944 9.27 25.93 -7.95
C ALA A 944 8.44 26.69 -9.01
N VAL A 945 7.27 27.22 -8.62
CA VAL A 945 6.39 28.04 -9.50
C VAL A 945 5.95 29.35 -8.83
N GLY A 946 6.16 30.48 -9.51
CA GLY A 946 5.66 31.82 -9.12
C GLY A 946 4.62 32.38 -10.10
N LEU A 947 3.48 32.88 -9.58
CA LEU A 947 2.36 33.40 -10.39
C LEU A 947 2.18 34.92 -10.19
N ASN A 948 2.46 35.78 -11.18
CA ASN A 948 2.19 37.22 -11.05
C ASN A 948 0.94 37.68 -11.85
N SER A 949 -0.15 37.90 -11.10
CA SER A 949 -1.34 38.74 -11.34
C SER A 949 -2.48 38.31 -12.32
N GLN A 950 -3.68 38.27 -11.70
CA GLN A 950 -5.09 38.42 -12.13
C GLN A 950 -5.91 37.30 -12.86
N ALA A 951 -6.90 36.79 -12.09
CA ALA A 951 -8.22 36.22 -12.41
C ALA A 951 -8.38 35.23 -13.58
N GLY A 952 -8.15 33.93 -13.32
CA GLY A 952 -8.65 32.79 -14.10
C GLY A 952 -9.67 31.96 -13.31
N LYS A 953 -10.73 31.44 -13.97
CA LYS A 953 -11.87 30.76 -13.31
C LYS A 953 -11.65 29.30 -12.89
N SER A 954 -10.56 28.65 -13.32
CA SER A 954 -10.16 27.30 -12.89
C SER A 954 -8.74 26.99 -13.41
N ALA A 955 -7.83 26.56 -12.54
CA ALA A 955 -6.49 26.10 -12.91
C ALA A 955 -6.20 24.75 -12.23
N VAL A 956 -5.62 23.80 -12.97
CA VAL A 956 -5.12 22.52 -12.44
C VAL A 956 -3.60 22.58 -12.51
N LEU A 957 -2.94 22.55 -11.35
CA LEU A 957 -1.48 22.71 -11.22
C LEU A 957 -0.90 21.52 -10.45
N THR A 958 0.15 20.87 -10.97
CA THR A 958 0.94 19.85 -10.25
C THR A 958 2.36 20.38 -10.09
N VAL A 959 2.77 20.71 -8.87
CA VAL A 959 4.12 21.21 -8.49
C VAL A 959 4.69 20.23 -7.48
N THR A 960 6.02 20.08 -7.33
CA THR A 960 6.60 19.07 -6.42
C THR A 960 7.17 19.61 -5.12
N GLU A 961 7.66 20.86 -5.05
CA GLU A 961 8.33 21.37 -3.83
C GLU A 961 7.70 22.68 -3.26
N THR A 962 7.78 23.82 -3.97
CA THR A 962 7.36 25.14 -3.41
C THR A 962 6.35 25.91 -4.28
N LEU A 963 5.28 26.45 -3.67
CA LEU A 963 4.31 27.36 -4.30
C LEU A 963 4.21 28.72 -3.58
N VAL A 964 4.40 29.82 -4.32
CA VAL A 964 4.26 31.21 -3.83
C VAL A 964 3.12 31.91 -4.57
N MET A 965 2.14 32.45 -3.83
CA MET A 965 0.96 33.13 -4.40
C MET A 965 0.85 34.60 -3.97
N PRO A 966 0.78 35.55 -4.93
CA PRO A 966 0.42 36.94 -4.68
C PRO A 966 -1.03 37.32 -5.05
N ASP A 967 -1.61 38.20 -4.21
CA ASP A 967 -2.60 39.27 -4.45
C ASP A 967 -4.05 39.04 -4.97
N THR A 968 -4.62 37.83 -5.21
CA THR A 968 -6.08 37.76 -5.59
C THR A 968 -6.89 36.52 -5.13
N PRO A 969 -8.22 36.64 -4.90
CA PRO A 969 -9.06 35.57 -4.34
C PRO A 969 -9.46 34.47 -5.35
N LEU A 970 -9.24 33.20 -4.99
CA LEU A 970 -9.69 31.99 -5.71
C LEU A 970 -10.99 31.43 -5.13
N LYS A 971 -11.90 30.92 -5.98
CA LYS A 971 -13.19 30.32 -5.56
C LYS A 971 -13.14 28.81 -5.29
N SER A 972 -12.19 28.06 -5.83
CA SER A 972 -11.94 26.65 -5.50
C SER A 972 -10.55 26.21 -5.97
N LEU A 973 -9.95 25.24 -5.25
CA LEU A 973 -8.67 24.61 -5.56
C LEU A 973 -8.89 23.09 -5.57
N VAL A 974 -8.50 22.36 -6.61
CA VAL A 974 -8.67 20.89 -6.70
C VAL A 974 -7.32 20.20 -6.88
N LYS A 975 -6.96 19.41 -5.85
CA LYS A 975 -5.86 18.41 -5.72
C LYS A 975 -4.47 18.74 -6.33
N PRO A 976 -3.58 19.33 -5.52
CA PRO A 976 -2.12 19.22 -5.75
C PRO A 976 -1.31 18.65 -4.55
N ILE A 977 -0.04 18.29 -4.79
CA ILE A 977 0.98 17.74 -3.86
C ILE A 977 2.05 18.84 -3.65
N TRP A 978 2.45 19.24 -2.43
CA TRP A 978 3.52 20.25 -2.19
C TRP A 978 4.20 20.07 -0.82
N GLU A 979 5.40 20.65 -0.61
CA GLU A 979 6.14 20.66 0.67
C GLU A 979 6.04 22.01 1.45
N THR A 980 6.06 23.17 0.76
CA THR A 980 5.91 24.52 1.38
C THR A 980 4.88 25.41 0.67
N LEU A 981 4.00 26.09 1.43
CA LEU A 981 3.00 27.06 0.95
C LEU A 981 3.11 28.41 1.68
N SER A 982 3.16 29.53 0.93
CA SER A 982 3.25 30.90 1.47
C SER A 982 2.24 31.87 0.81
N PHE A 983 1.74 32.83 1.59
CA PHE A 983 0.82 33.90 1.15
C PHE A 983 1.46 35.28 1.38
N GLN A 984 1.36 36.19 0.42
CA GLN A 984 1.78 37.60 0.59
C GLN A 984 0.59 38.54 0.33
N ASP A 985 0.39 39.46 1.29
CA ASP A 985 -0.38 40.71 1.29
C ASP A 985 -1.91 40.70 0.96
N GLN A 986 -2.72 41.16 1.94
CA GLN A 986 -4.15 41.63 1.93
C GLN A 986 -5.25 40.71 2.56
N PRO A 987 -6.32 41.29 3.16
CA PRO A 987 -7.21 40.59 4.10
C PRO A 987 -8.21 39.62 3.43
N PHE A 988 -8.25 38.38 3.93
CA PHE A 988 -9.25 37.37 3.56
C PHE A 988 -10.39 37.31 4.59
N SER A 989 -11.64 37.26 4.13
CA SER A 989 -12.82 37.25 5.01
C SER A 989 -13.15 35.87 5.57
N ASN A 990 -12.88 34.77 4.83
CA ASN A 990 -13.03 33.37 5.24
C ASN A 990 -12.10 32.47 4.40
N ILE A 991 -11.25 31.65 5.02
CA ILE A 991 -10.48 30.60 4.34
C ILE A 991 -11.03 29.22 4.79
N TYR A 992 -11.61 28.47 3.85
CA TYR A 992 -11.94 27.05 4.03
C TYR A 992 -10.92 26.20 3.27
N LEU A 993 -9.92 25.65 3.95
CA LEU A 993 -8.97 24.71 3.38
C LEU A 993 -9.42 23.27 3.67
N LEU A 994 -10.07 22.63 2.69
CA LEU A 994 -10.41 21.20 2.74
C LEU A 994 -9.31 20.43 1.98
N ILE A 995 -8.22 20.06 2.67
CA ILE A 995 -7.14 19.24 2.08
C ILE A 995 -7.36 17.80 2.53
N GLN A 996 -7.72 16.93 1.58
CA GLN A 996 -7.97 15.52 1.82
C GLN A 996 -6.73 14.72 1.40
N GLU A 997 -6.09 14.07 2.38
CA GLU A 997 -4.96 13.13 2.29
C GLU A 997 -3.73 13.64 1.53
N GLN A 998 -2.72 14.13 2.25
CA GLN A 998 -1.24 14.00 2.05
C GLN A 998 -0.52 14.95 3.05
N ILE A 999 0.70 14.59 3.48
CA ILE A 999 1.51 15.25 4.53
C ILE A 999 2.26 16.44 3.91
N THR A 1000 2.34 17.57 4.63
CA THR A 1000 3.06 18.80 4.23
C THR A 1000 3.80 19.32 5.47
N ASP A 1001 5.10 19.63 5.36
CA ASP A 1001 5.96 19.84 6.54
C ASP A 1001 5.86 21.26 7.15
N HIS A 1002 5.66 22.32 6.35
CA HIS A 1002 5.61 23.70 6.86
C HIS A 1002 4.49 24.58 6.25
N LEU A 1003 3.83 25.41 7.07
CA LEU A 1003 2.87 26.46 6.65
C LEU A 1003 3.25 27.78 7.31
N THR A 1004 3.56 28.80 6.51
CA THR A 1004 3.92 30.14 6.98
C THR A 1004 2.87 31.15 6.53
N ILE A 1005 2.34 31.94 7.47
CA ILE A 1005 1.39 33.02 7.20
C ILE A 1005 1.96 34.30 7.81
N THR A 1006 2.16 35.33 6.98
CA THR A 1006 2.71 36.64 7.37
C THR A 1006 1.83 37.77 6.84
N ASP A 1007 1.57 38.79 7.67
CA ASP A 1007 0.87 40.08 7.43
C ASP A 1007 -0.69 40.16 7.41
N LYS A 1008 -1.24 40.99 8.34
CA LYS A 1008 -2.60 41.63 8.44
C LYS A 1008 -3.88 40.73 8.66
N PRO A 1009 -5.02 41.26 9.16
CA PRO A 1009 -5.99 40.50 9.99
C PRO A 1009 -6.97 39.56 9.26
N PHE A 1010 -7.27 38.41 9.89
CA PHE A 1010 -8.21 37.36 9.42
C PHE A 1010 -9.44 37.18 10.34
N LYS A 1011 -10.58 36.71 9.81
CA LYS A 1011 -11.84 36.56 10.58
C LYS A 1011 -12.07 35.17 11.19
N VAL A 1012 -11.82 34.07 10.45
CA VAL A 1012 -11.97 32.66 10.89
C VAL A 1012 -10.98 31.76 10.14
N VAL A 1013 -10.29 30.85 10.85
CA VAL A 1013 -9.41 29.82 10.27
C VAL A 1013 -9.75 28.43 10.85
N THR A 1014 -9.98 27.43 9.98
CA THR A 1014 -10.21 26.02 10.35
C THR A 1014 -9.14 25.13 9.69
N VAL A 1015 -8.37 24.37 10.48
CA VAL A 1015 -7.26 23.51 9.99
C VAL A 1015 -7.43 22.07 10.50
N VAL A 1016 -7.45 21.08 9.61
CA VAL A 1016 -7.92 19.71 9.94
C VAL A 1016 -6.79 18.65 10.12
N ARG A 1017 -5.50 18.91 9.82
CA ARG A 1017 -4.37 17.97 10.12
C ARG A 1017 -3.00 18.57 9.73
N ARG A 1018 -1.98 18.77 10.63
CA ARG A 1018 -0.56 19.15 10.30
C ARG A 1018 0.45 18.88 11.44
N GLU A 1019 1.77 18.91 11.20
CA GLU A 1019 2.81 18.69 12.23
C GLU A 1019 3.16 19.94 13.07
N THR A 1020 3.51 21.09 12.45
CA THR A 1020 3.85 22.35 13.16
C THR A 1020 3.11 23.56 12.58
N LEU A 1021 2.71 24.54 13.42
CA LEU A 1021 2.05 25.80 13.00
C LEU A 1021 2.71 27.01 13.67
N PHE A 1022 3.14 28.01 12.89
CA PHE A 1022 3.77 29.26 13.36
C PHE A 1022 3.02 30.52 12.86
N PRO A 1023 2.00 31.01 13.57
CA PRO A 1023 1.43 32.33 13.35
C PRO A 1023 2.17 33.39 14.20
N ALA A 1024 2.61 34.49 13.60
CA ALA A 1024 3.19 35.65 14.30
C ALA A 1024 2.49 36.96 13.85
N ASP A 1025 2.20 37.87 14.79
CA ASP A 1025 1.65 39.23 14.60
C ASP A 1025 0.18 39.39 14.10
N TYR A 1026 -0.84 39.06 14.92
CA TYR A 1026 -2.28 39.15 14.50
C TYR A 1026 -3.33 39.60 15.53
N ILE A 1027 -4.47 40.10 15.03
CA ILE A 1027 -5.79 40.19 15.72
C ILE A 1027 -6.74 39.14 15.09
N LEU A 1028 -7.17 38.11 15.81
CA LEU A 1028 -7.98 36.97 15.30
C LEU A 1028 -9.26 36.74 16.13
N LYS A 1029 -10.40 36.43 15.48
CA LYS A 1029 -11.68 36.23 16.20
C LYS A 1029 -11.97 34.79 16.67
N HIS A 1030 -11.71 33.77 15.84
CA HIS A 1030 -11.93 32.36 16.17
C HIS A 1030 -10.92 31.43 15.46
N ILE A 1031 -10.35 30.46 16.20
CA ILE A 1031 -9.57 29.32 15.67
C ILE A 1031 -10.22 28.01 16.14
N SER A 1032 -10.39 27.03 15.22
CA SER A 1032 -10.79 25.65 15.54
C SER A 1032 -9.85 24.66 14.84
N LYS A 1033 -9.23 23.73 15.58
CA LYS A 1033 -8.18 22.83 15.05
C LYS A 1033 -8.31 21.40 15.57
N THR A 1034 -7.93 20.41 14.74
CA THR A 1034 -8.15 18.97 15.03
C THR A 1034 -6.90 18.12 15.31
N PHE A 1035 -5.69 18.38 14.77
CA PHE A 1035 -4.47 17.54 15.04
C PHE A 1035 -3.12 18.26 14.76
N THR A 1036 -2.15 18.28 15.72
CA THR A 1036 -0.67 18.55 15.54
C THR A 1036 0.24 18.00 16.65
N SER A 1037 1.59 17.97 16.47
CA SER A 1037 2.61 17.60 17.48
C SER A 1037 3.11 18.79 18.32
N ALA A 1038 3.24 20.00 17.74
CA ALA A 1038 3.54 21.23 18.48
C ALA A 1038 2.72 22.44 17.97
N ILE A 1039 2.32 23.33 18.89
CA ILE A 1039 1.63 24.59 18.57
C ILE A 1039 2.31 25.73 19.33
N THR A 1040 2.76 26.76 18.60
CA THR A 1040 3.41 27.94 19.18
C THR A 1040 2.72 29.21 18.67
N PHE A 1041 2.43 30.17 19.54
CA PHE A 1041 1.92 31.49 19.18
C PHE A 1041 2.82 32.58 19.79
N PHE A 1042 3.19 33.58 18.98
CA PHE A 1042 3.94 34.78 19.41
C PHE A 1042 3.16 36.06 19.04
N ASP A 1043 3.26 37.10 19.86
CA ASP A 1043 2.81 38.48 19.58
C ASP A 1043 1.39 38.61 18.98
N SER A 1044 0.32 38.26 19.72
CA SER A 1044 -1.03 38.17 19.11
C SER A 1044 -2.24 38.41 20.04
N THR A 1045 -3.37 38.85 19.48
CA THR A 1045 -4.65 39.11 20.20
C THR A 1045 -5.79 38.25 19.64
N TYR A 1046 -6.47 37.50 20.50
CA TYR A 1046 -7.54 36.55 20.15
C TYR A 1046 -8.85 36.81 20.94
N THR A 1047 -10.03 36.67 20.32
CA THR A 1047 -11.28 36.60 21.11
C THR A 1047 -11.58 35.20 21.65
N GLN A 1048 -11.47 34.13 20.85
CA GLN A 1048 -11.68 32.75 21.33
C GLN A 1048 -10.80 31.74 20.56
N ILE A 1049 -10.18 30.81 21.28
CA ILE A 1049 -9.42 29.67 20.74
C ILE A 1049 -10.05 28.36 21.21
N THR A 1050 -10.44 27.48 20.29
CA THR A 1050 -10.96 26.14 20.61
C THR A 1050 -10.07 25.07 19.97
N ILE A 1051 -9.51 24.15 20.78
CA ILE A 1051 -8.66 23.05 20.31
C ILE A 1051 -9.32 21.71 20.65
N THR A 1052 -9.74 20.95 19.63
CA THR A 1052 -10.46 19.68 19.79
C THR A 1052 -9.60 18.53 19.27
N VAL A 1053 -9.08 17.67 20.13
CA VAL A 1053 -8.21 16.54 19.75
C VAL A 1053 -8.98 15.20 19.87
N GLN A 1054 -8.94 14.36 18.83
CA GLN A 1054 -9.41 12.96 18.87
C GLN A 1054 -8.25 12.00 19.21
N GLU A 1055 -8.54 10.91 19.94
CA GLU A 1055 -7.62 10.10 20.77
C GLU A 1055 -6.31 9.54 20.15
N GLN A 1056 -6.07 9.66 18.84
CA GLN A 1056 -4.96 8.96 18.17
C GLN A 1056 -3.62 9.71 18.11
N ILE A 1057 -3.57 11.04 18.32
CA ILE A 1057 -2.32 11.83 18.30
C ILE A 1057 -2.44 12.92 19.38
N ILE A 1058 -1.63 12.85 20.45
CA ILE A 1058 -1.59 13.87 21.51
C ILE A 1058 -0.47 14.87 21.14
N PRO A 1059 -0.71 16.20 21.17
CA PRO A 1059 0.38 17.17 20.99
C PRO A 1059 1.37 17.11 22.17
N GLU A 1060 2.67 17.13 21.88
CA GLU A 1060 3.76 17.08 22.88
C GLU A 1060 3.83 18.41 23.66
N HIS A 1061 3.70 19.55 22.97
CA HIS A 1061 3.81 20.88 23.59
C HIS A 1061 2.85 21.94 23.01
N LEU A 1062 2.29 22.79 23.88
CA LEU A 1062 1.58 24.03 23.54
C LEU A 1062 2.28 25.25 24.20
N TRP A 1063 2.74 26.20 23.38
CA TRP A 1063 3.42 27.42 23.81
C TRP A 1063 2.60 28.66 23.43
N LEU A 1064 2.27 29.49 24.42
CA LEU A 1064 1.63 30.80 24.22
C LEU A 1064 2.54 31.88 24.83
N GLN A 1065 3.06 32.77 23.98
CA GLN A 1065 3.92 33.88 24.39
C GLN A 1065 3.33 35.21 23.88
N ASP A 1066 3.34 36.27 24.70
CA ASP A 1066 2.90 37.64 24.35
C ASP A 1066 1.48 37.71 23.72
N SER A 1067 0.51 37.03 24.36
CA SER A 1067 -0.83 36.79 23.80
C SER A 1067 -1.99 37.35 24.65
N VAL A 1068 -3.03 37.96 24.04
CA VAL A 1068 -4.28 38.39 24.75
C VAL A 1068 -5.49 37.58 24.28
N THR A 1069 -6.08 36.71 25.12
CA THR A 1069 -7.19 35.79 24.71
C THR A 1069 -8.39 35.81 25.66
N GLN A 1070 -9.65 35.85 25.17
CA GLN A 1070 -10.83 35.82 26.07
C GLN A 1070 -11.26 34.41 26.54
N LEU A 1071 -11.16 33.38 25.69
CA LEU A 1071 -11.52 32.00 26.06
C LEU A 1071 -10.62 30.97 25.35
N ILE A 1072 -10.09 30.01 26.10
CA ILE A 1072 -9.35 28.84 25.61
C ILE A 1072 -10.04 27.55 26.09
N ILE A 1073 -10.31 26.61 25.18
CA ILE A 1073 -10.82 25.26 25.50
C ILE A 1073 -9.85 24.21 24.94
N ILE A 1074 -9.32 23.33 25.80
CA ILE A 1074 -8.35 22.27 25.46
C ILE A 1074 -8.88 20.90 25.89
N CYS A 1075 -8.98 19.94 24.96
CA CYS A 1075 -9.44 18.59 25.28
C CYS A 1075 -8.35 17.64 25.84
N LYS A 1076 -7.13 17.60 25.27
CA LYS A 1076 -6.01 16.76 25.74
C LYS A 1076 -4.65 17.22 25.16
N VAL A 1077 -3.59 17.32 25.97
CA VAL A 1077 -2.20 17.69 25.57
C VAL A 1077 -1.17 17.19 26.61
N GLU A 1078 0.08 16.91 26.25
CA GLU A 1078 1.12 16.48 27.22
C GLU A 1078 1.60 17.63 28.12
N ALA A 1079 2.13 18.71 27.53
CA ALA A 1079 2.56 19.90 28.28
C ALA A 1079 1.99 21.22 27.74
N VAL A 1080 1.61 22.13 28.66
CA VAL A 1080 1.19 23.51 28.35
C VAL A 1080 2.11 24.50 29.05
N ASN A 1081 2.70 25.42 28.27
CA ASN A 1081 3.54 26.51 28.78
C ASN A 1081 2.97 27.87 28.38
N LEU A 1082 2.63 28.69 29.38
CA LEU A 1082 2.06 30.03 29.21
C LEU A 1082 3.03 31.06 29.77
N GLN A 1083 3.59 31.89 28.89
CA GLN A 1083 4.59 32.90 29.23
C GLN A 1083 4.08 34.27 28.78
N GLU A 1084 3.96 35.25 29.69
CA GLU A 1084 3.60 36.65 29.35
C GLU A 1084 2.23 36.82 28.62
N ALA A 1085 1.19 36.08 29.03
CA ALA A 1085 -0.17 36.13 28.42
C ALA A 1085 -1.25 36.79 29.32
N ILE A 1086 -2.25 37.45 28.70
CA ILE A 1086 -3.45 37.98 29.39
C ILE A 1086 -4.69 37.15 29.00
N LEU A 1087 -5.27 36.42 29.96
CA LEU A 1087 -6.35 35.45 29.72
C LEU A 1087 -7.63 35.75 30.53
N LYS A 1088 -8.80 35.80 29.88
CA LYS A 1088 -10.07 36.02 30.59
C LYS A 1088 -10.68 34.73 31.15
N SER A 1089 -10.61 33.60 30.43
CA SER A 1089 -11.06 32.27 30.89
C SER A 1089 -10.36 31.11 30.19
N ILE A 1090 -10.08 30.01 30.90
CA ILE A 1090 -9.48 28.77 30.35
C ILE A 1090 -10.21 27.51 30.87
N GLN A 1091 -10.41 26.51 30.01
CA GLN A 1091 -10.94 25.19 30.33
C GLN A 1091 -10.04 24.11 29.74
N ILE A 1092 -9.57 23.17 30.57
CA ILE A 1092 -8.69 22.06 30.17
C ILE A 1092 -9.32 20.74 30.65
N LEU A 1093 -9.50 19.75 29.78
CA LEU A 1093 -10.09 18.47 30.17
C LEU A 1093 -9.04 17.45 30.66
N LYS A 1094 -7.83 17.40 30.06
CA LYS A 1094 -6.72 16.53 30.49
C LYS A 1094 -5.35 17.05 30.05
N VAL A 1095 -4.36 17.08 30.95
CA VAL A 1095 -2.97 17.51 30.66
C VAL A 1095 -1.96 16.84 31.59
N GLU A 1096 -0.72 16.57 31.18
CA GLU A 1096 0.28 15.94 32.08
C GLU A 1096 1.01 17.01 32.91
N THR A 1097 1.53 18.06 32.27
CA THR A 1097 2.26 19.16 32.91
C THR A 1097 1.70 20.54 32.51
N VAL A 1098 1.55 21.46 33.48
CA VAL A 1098 1.17 22.86 33.24
C VAL A 1098 2.14 23.81 33.96
N SER A 1099 2.64 24.82 33.24
CA SER A 1099 3.46 25.91 33.80
C SER A 1099 2.85 27.28 33.51
N PHE A 1100 2.88 28.15 34.53
CA PHE A 1100 2.46 29.55 34.45
C PHE A 1100 3.63 30.46 34.83
N LEU A 1101 4.06 31.34 33.92
CA LEU A 1101 5.04 32.39 34.20
C LEU A 1101 4.42 33.77 33.86
N ASP A 1102 4.37 34.67 34.84
CA ASP A 1102 3.92 36.08 34.71
C ASP A 1102 2.56 36.29 33.99
N THR A 1103 1.51 35.56 34.40
CA THR A 1103 0.19 35.56 33.71
C THR A 1103 -0.92 36.28 34.51
N LEU A 1104 -1.80 37.03 33.85
CA LEU A 1104 -2.97 37.68 34.48
C LEU A 1104 -4.28 36.99 34.04
N THR A 1105 -4.75 36.00 34.83
CA THR A 1105 -5.90 35.13 34.51
C THR A 1105 -7.11 35.41 35.41
N LYS A 1106 -8.32 35.60 34.85
CA LYS A 1106 -9.54 35.89 35.65
C LYS A 1106 -10.34 34.66 36.12
N HIS A 1107 -10.47 33.60 35.31
CA HIS A 1107 -11.20 32.37 35.67
C HIS A 1107 -10.54 31.11 35.08
N VAL A 1108 -10.39 30.06 35.88
CA VAL A 1108 -9.83 28.75 35.47
C VAL A 1108 -10.87 27.67 35.80
N GLY A 1109 -11.32 26.89 34.81
CA GLY A 1109 -12.24 25.75 35.03
C GLY A 1109 -11.53 24.52 35.64
N PRO A 1110 -12.26 23.48 36.09
CA PRO A 1110 -11.66 22.27 36.65
C PRO A 1110 -10.93 21.44 35.58
N PHE A 1111 -9.75 20.89 35.90
CA PHE A 1111 -8.93 20.07 34.99
C PHE A 1111 -8.21 18.92 35.72
N ILE A 1112 -7.76 17.89 34.99
CA ILE A 1112 -7.03 16.71 35.50
C ILE A 1112 -5.56 16.82 35.12
N HIS A 1113 -4.62 16.77 36.08
CA HIS A 1113 -3.17 16.89 35.85
C HIS A 1113 -2.32 15.93 36.70
N GLU A 1114 -1.07 15.65 36.29
CA GLU A 1114 -0.09 14.89 37.08
C GLU A 1114 0.88 15.78 37.87
N THR A 1115 1.37 16.89 37.29
CA THR A 1115 2.33 17.80 37.96
C THR A 1115 2.02 19.28 37.68
N LEU A 1116 2.06 20.13 38.72
CA LEU A 1116 1.80 21.59 38.64
C LEU A 1116 3.03 22.39 39.12
N GLN A 1117 3.54 23.32 38.31
CA GLN A 1117 4.61 24.26 38.71
C GLN A 1117 4.11 25.71 38.58
N THR A 1118 4.20 26.50 39.66
CA THR A 1118 3.75 27.91 39.66
C THR A 1118 4.76 28.82 40.36
N GLU A 1119 5.16 29.90 39.71
CA GLU A 1119 5.82 31.03 40.37
C GLU A 1119 4.84 32.22 40.37
N THR A 1120 4.19 32.43 41.52
CA THR A 1120 3.41 33.65 41.85
C THR A 1120 2.08 33.84 41.12
N VAL A 1121 1.00 33.18 41.58
CA VAL A 1121 -0.37 33.51 41.16
C VAL A 1121 -1.25 33.93 42.35
N LYS A 1122 -1.84 35.13 42.30
CA LYS A 1122 -2.91 35.57 43.23
C LYS A 1122 -4.29 35.22 42.63
N LEU A 1123 -4.79 34.00 42.85
CA LEU A 1123 -6.12 33.58 42.37
C LEU A 1123 -7.17 33.68 43.48
N LYS A 1124 -8.34 34.27 43.17
CA LYS A 1124 -9.47 34.43 44.11
C LYS A 1124 -10.55 33.35 43.98
N ASP A 1125 -10.58 32.56 42.91
CA ASP A 1125 -11.67 31.61 42.62
C ASP A 1125 -11.14 30.33 41.91
N VAL A 1126 -10.56 29.38 42.67
CA VAL A 1126 -10.17 28.04 42.16
C VAL A 1126 -11.00 26.98 42.89
N VAL A 1127 -11.63 26.07 42.14
CA VAL A 1127 -12.30 24.87 42.68
C VAL A 1127 -11.47 23.65 42.29
N LEU A 1128 -10.75 23.07 43.25
CA LEU A 1128 -10.05 21.79 43.12
C LEU A 1128 -11.05 20.65 43.32
N VAL A 1129 -11.17 19.76 42.35
CA VAL A 1129 -11.90 18.50 42.48
C VAL A 1129 -10.88 17.36 42.43
N GLU A 1130 -10.46 16.89 43.60
CA GLU A 1130 -9.68 15.64 43.70
C GLU A 1130 -10.63 14.45 43.52
N THR A 1131 -10.45 13.65 42.47
CA THR A 1131 -11.16 12.37 42.33
C THR A 1131 -10.22 11.19 42.52
N PHE A 1132 -10.41 10.54 43.66
CA PHE A 1132 -10.38 9.09 43.93
C PHE A 1132 -9.90 8.18 42.78
N THR A 1133 -8.65 7.72 42.86
CA THR A 1133 -8.14 6.62 42.03
C THR A 1133 -8.60 5.27 42.63
N PRO A 1134 -9.23 4.37 41.86
CA PRO A 1134 -9.53 3.03 42.34
C PRO A 1134 -8.23 2.26 42.65
N TRP A 1135 -8.12 1.76 43.89
CA TRP A 1135 -6.92 1.17 44.49
C TRP A 1135 -6.33 -0.05 43.75
N TYR A 1136 -7.02 -0.62 42.76
CA TYR A 1136 -6.58 -1.80 42.02
C TYR A 1136 -5.68 -1.50 40.81
N ASN A 1137 -5.48 -0.23 40.44
CA ASN A 1137 -4.60 0.15 39.32
C ASN A 1137 -3.15 0.43 39.73
N ASN A 1138 -2.83 0.42 41.02
CA ASN A 1138 -1.46 0.51 41.50
C ASN A 1138 -1.03 -0.84 42.12
N PRO A 1139 -0.10 -1.59 41.48
CA PRO A 1139 0.31 -2.90 41.97
C PRO A 1139 0.94 -2.86 43.37
N VAL A 1140 1.57 -1.74 43.76
CA VAL A 1140 2.12 -1.54 45.12
C VAL A 1140 1.00 -1.35 46.14
N SER A 1141 -0.02 -0.53 45.82
CA SER A 1141 -1.18 -0.35 46.69
C SER A 1141 -2.05 -1.61 46.79
N PHE A 1142 -2.19 -2.36 45.71
CA PHE A 1142 -2.87 -3.66 45.70
C PHE A 1142 -2.15 -4.68 46.60
N ILE A 1143 -0.83 -4.80 46.48
CA ILE A 1143 -0.01 -5.65 47.36
C ILE A 1143 -0.11 -5.20 48.81
N THR A 1144 -0.14 -3.88 49.07
CA THR A 1144 -0.28 -3.32 50.42
C THR A 1144 -1.65 -3.65 51.04
N VAL A 1145 -2.74 -3.57 50.27
CA VAL A 1145 -4.09 -3.95 50.72
C VAL A 1145 -4.20 -5.46 50.94
N CYS A 1146 -3.61 -6.28 50.06
CA CYS A 1146 -3.56 -7.73 50.24
C CYS A 1146 -2.75 -8.12 51.50
N LEU A 1147 -1.62 -7.45 51.76
CA LEU A 1147 -0.83 -7.63 52.99
C LEU A 1147 -1.61 -7.18 54.22
N PHE A 1148 -2.34 -6.07 54.15
CA PHE A 1148 -3.15 -5.58 55.26
C PHE A 1148 -4.32 -6.53 55.57
N ALA A 1149 -4.99 -7.06 54.55
CA ALA A 1149 -6.03 -8.08 54.70
C ALA A 1149 -5.48 -9.41 55.25
N PHE A 1150 -4.27 -9.81 54.83
CA PHE A 1150 -3.57 -10.97 55.38
C PHE A 1150 -3.20 -10.77 56.86
N CYS A 1151 -2.70 -9.59 57.24
CA CYS A 1151 -2.42 -9.24 58.63
C CYS A 1151 -3.69 -9.19 59.50
N LEU A 1152 -4.80 -8.67 58.97
CA LEU A 1152 -6.11 -8.70 59.64
C LEU A 1152 -6.64 -10.12 59.81
N GLY A 1153 -6.44 -10.99 58.82
CA GLY A 1153 -6.76 -12.42 58.92
C GLY A 1153 -5.94 -13.14 59.99
N LEU A 1154 -4.63 -12.86 60.07
CA LEU A 1154 -3.75 -13.38 61.12
C LEU A 1154 -4.12 -12.84 62.51
N PHE A 1155 -4.52 -11.57 62.60
CA PHE A 1155 -4.95 -10.95 63.86
C PHE A 1155 -6.29 -11.52 64.34
N ALA A 1156 -7.25 -11.71 63.44
CA ALA A 1156 -8.52 -12.38 63.75
C ALA A 1156 -8.31 -13.86 64.13
N TYR A 1157 -7.39 -14.57 63.46
CA TYR A 1157 -7.01 -15.93 63.82
C TYR A 1157 -6.32 -16.00 65.20
N TYR A 1158 -5.45 -15.04 65.51
CA TYR A 1158 -4.82 -14.92 66.82
C TYR A 1158 -5.84 -14.70 67.94
N ILE A 1159 -6.81 -13.79 67.72
CA ILE A 1159 -7.92 -13.55 68.66
C ILE A 1159 -8.79 -14.80 68.80
N TYR A 1160 -9.10 -15.52 67.72
CA TYR A 1160 -9.87 -16.76 67.77
C TYR A 1160 -9.15 -17.90 68.52
N GLN A 1161 -7.82 -17.94 68.51
CA GLN A 1161 -7.03 -18.93 69.25
C GLN A 1161 -6.86 -18.57 70.75
N HIS A 1162 -7.16 -17.35 71.15
CA HIS A 1162 -6.95 -16.83 72.52
C HIS A 1162 -8.25 -16.34 73.19
N LEU A 1163 -9.39 -16.58 72.55
CA LEU A 1163 -10.73 -16.62 73.13
C LEU A 1163 -11.15 -18.09 73.24
#